data_AF-A0A1G7VUM6-F1
#
_entry.id   AF-A0A1G7VUM6-F1
#
_cell.length_a   1.000
_cell.length_b   1.000
_cell.length_c   1.000
_cell.angle_alpha   90.00
_cell.angle_beta   90.00
_cell.angle_gamma   90.00
#
_symmetry.space_group_name_H-M   'P 1'
#
loop_
_entity.id
_entity.type
_entity.pdbx_description
1 polymer ?
#
loop_
_entity_poly.entity_id
_entity_poly.type
_entity_poly.pdbx_seq_one_letter_code
_entity_poly.pdbx_strand_id
1 'polypeptide(L)'
;MKVAILHLSDIHIDKDNSQWLMKRVEQIIPAVWNDFSDCGKIVIVVSGDIANTGTEEEYGYAKGFFRELLKQFAKRGLNGRELENKIICVPGNHDCNYEKDNTARQILLGGLRSKASSIDNSVYQVISAVQAEYASFAKEILIEKDFILSINNNIPIKVGDKTILFRLYNTSWMSVKKEEQSSIVMPMDLVEQDHMDADFVISVFHHYYPWITQGCDNNNKRFSKHILQTSNMALYGHEHTPSSSQVRDVFEGEIINEFQGGALCLDRQGNQRSSSFNSFVLDMDTFECIVRSYVYNEGLYSNRKEETIDLNRERKTDAFRHNQDFLRCLRKMSIPIHNSENVKMTLDEFFVYPDLERINTRQIKVDEDFTDSKSLLDDHQFKLVMLEGDDQSGKTSLLNMYYLCYVDKYMYPVLIKGKNISENLDKVIGNAFAEQYCGEDREKYAQYGTEHKVLLVDNFDECTLNDTAKKKVIDKMLDRFSKVIITTKENEGVSSSYYLMEKKETLLARIKPLGHVKRNELVKKFYSTYDVNASTLKQQALLDQVKAGFDMVENFLGKEYMPSYPIYILSILLSNTKMQSSSLEQTSYGYCYEALITCALMTCVDDKTKIDRYYNVLMNLAYYIFKKNGKSISEDEFQSFYSEYQNIYHAQGYKETKNNLLKCNLLRSVDDYYYKFSYNYIYYFLVAKYMADNIHDKKGQDDIMDLCENIHDEQKANILIFIAHHIKAPQFIEATQLALITALEKEKPVTLDRNDDYYKLVNDLCENLKKEIVAPGEKINPEKEREKMLKKRDENDKLMSKKKINPNELPEEIQNMNKSLRSIEVVGQIVKNRQGSLPKTEIKSMVKGMYETAFRTIGYFGTLIESEKHQLIEDVVKNKKEGDTNDEIKKKIDSFFEVTSLNFCLFVFSKIIKSVGNKELRPAFTQIADEMGTPAAKLVSFSMITCFSRIAIPDLETIVEDLRDNPVAMSIIRARVRSYLYNNHVAFNDRQKIINTVNLSPRDSGITANRLQNKYKK
;
A
#
# COMPACT_ATOMS: atom_id res chain seq x y z
N MET A 1 17.82 3.61 8.82
CA MET A 1 19.20 3.44 8.26
C MET A 1 20.14 4.14 9.21
N LYS A 2 21.27 3.50 9.59
CA LYS A 2 22.13 3.99 10.67
C LYS A 2 23.33 4.81 10.17
N VAL A 3 23.60 5.91 10.85
CA VAL A 3 24.74 6.82 10.64
C VAL A 3 25.60 6.85 11.89
N ALA A 4 26.90 6.67 11.73
CA ALA A 4 27.87 6.82 12.79
C ALA A 4 28.51 8.22 12.74
N ILE A 5 28.59 8.91 13.88
CA ILE A 5 29.27 10.19 14.00
C ILE A 5 30.39 10.05 15.05
N LEU A 6 31.64 10.29 14.64
CA LEU A 6 32.77 10.46 15.56
C LEU A 6 32.91 11.93 15.89
N HIS A 7 32.71 12.31 17.15
CA HIS A 7 32.79 13.71 17.60
C HIS A 7 34.06 13.94 18.41
N LEU A 8 34.94 14.78 17.85
CA LEU A 8 36.20 15.21 18.44
C LEU A 8 36.11 16.69 18.82
N SER A 9 36.86 17.11 19.83
CA SER A 9 36.95 18.50 20.27
C SER A 9 38.25 18.73 21.04
N ASP A 10 38.70 19.98 21.14
CA ASP A 10 39.81 20.41 21.99
C ASP A 10 41.04 19.50 21.78
N ILE A 11 41.52 19.48 20.54
CA ILE A 11 42.65 18.69 20.06
C ILE A 11 43.97 19.39 20.40
N HIS A 12 43.98 20.73 20.29
CA HIS A 12 45.13 21.60 20.54
C HIS A 12 46.43 21.07 19.92
N ILE A 13 46.41 20.65 18.64
CA ILE A 13 47.57 20.01 18.05
C ILE A 13 48.73 20.98 17.88
N ASP A 14 49.91 20.53 18.29
CA ASP A 14 51.17 21.25 18.12
C ASP A 14 52.34 20.29 17.91
N LYS A 15 53.55 20.87 17.83
CA LYS A 15 54.78 20.11 17.66
C LYS A 15 55.04 19.13 18.81
N ASP A 16 54.69 19.49 20.04
CA ASP A 16 55.01 18.74 21.27
C ASP A 16 54.02 17.60 21.54
N ASN A 17 52.82 17.66 20.97
CA ASN A 17 51.79 16.64 21.14
C ASN A 17 51.40 15.88 19.87
N SER A 18 51.79 16.35 18.67
CA SER A 18 51.42 15.71 17.38
C SER A 18 51.75 14.22 17.33
N GLN A 19 52.96 13.81 17.72
CA GLN A 19 53.34 12.39 17.74
C GLN A 19 52.53 11.56 18.74
N TRP A 20 52.14 12.17 19.87
CA TRP A 20 51.32 11.51 20.87
C TRP A 20 49.90 11.30 20.36
N LEU A 21 49.30 12.33 19.73
CA LEU A 21 47.99 12.26 19.08
C LEU A 21 47.95 11.24 17.94
N MET A 22 49.00 11.18 17.12
CA MET A 22 49.11 10.19 16.04
C MET A 22 49.03 8.74 16.55
N LYS A 23 49.63 8.44 17.71
CA LYS A 23 49.52 7.11 18.35
C LYS A 23 48.10 6.80 18.83
N ARG A 24 47.29 7.82 19.17
CA ARG A 24 45.90 7.64 19.60
C ARG A 24 44.98 7.28 18.46
N VAL A 25 45.29 7.66 17.23
CA VAL A 25 44.51 7.25 16.06
C VAL A 25 44.35 5.73 15.98
N GLU A 26 45.42 4.98 16.30
CA GLU A 26 45.39 3.51 16.31
C GLU A 26 44.50 2.92 17.41
N GLN A 27 44.09 3.72 18.39
CA GLN A 27 43.27 3.31 19.55
C GLN A 27 41.83 3.84 19.48
N ILE A 28 41.61 5.00 18.85
CA ILE A 28 40.27 5.58 18.63
C ILE A 28 39.44 4.66 17.73
N ILE A 29 40.01 4.22 16.61
CA ILE A 29 39.28 3.42 15.61
C ILE A 29 38.81 2.08 16.18
N PRO A 30 39.66 1.23 16.81
CA PRO A 30 39.18 0.00 17.43
C PRO A 30 38.10 0.21 18.48
N ALA A 31 38.13 1.31 19.22
CA ALA A 31 37.18 1.57 20.29
C ALA A 31 35.74 1.77 19.79
N VAL A 32 35.56 2.35 18.59
CA VAL A 32 34.24 2.61 18.00
C VAL A 32 33.84 1.61 16.91
N TRP A 33 34.77 0.80 16.42
CA TRP A 33 34.57 0.04 15.19
C TRP A 33 33.42 -0.97 15.25
N ASN A 34 33.21 -1.63 16.40
CA ASN A 34 32.15 -2.63 16.54
C ASN A 34 30.76 -2.03 16.29
N ASP A 35 30.52 -0.80 16.77
CA ASP A 35 29.24 -0.11 16.56
C ASP A 35 29.17 0.52 15.15
N PHE A 36 30.28 1.11 14.72
CA PHE A 36 30.35 1.78 13.42
C PHE A 36 30.26 0.77 12.26
N SER A 37 30.57 -0.51 12.53
CA SER A 37 30.46 -1.56 11.53
C SER A 37 29.03 -1.90 11.11
N ASP A 38 28.04 -1.53 11.91
CA ASP A 38 26.63 -1.76 11.55
C ASP A 38 25.98 -0.52 10.89
N CYS A 39 26.75 0.56 10.72
CA CYS A 39 26.29 1.81 10.14
C CYS A 39 26.57 1.88 8.63
N GLY A 40 25.63 2.41 7.86
CA GLY A 40 25.78 2.58 6.41
C GLY A 40 26.70 3.73 6.02
N LYS A 41 26.80 4.74 6.88
CA LYS A 41 27.61 5.96 6.67
C LYS A 41 28.33 6.38 7.94
N ILE A 42 29.56 6.87 7.81
CA ILE A 42 30.40 7.37 8.91
C ILE A 42 30.79 8.82 8.63
N VAL A 43 30.59 9.71 9.62
CA VAL A 43 30.92 11.14 9.57
C VAL A 43 31.83 11.50 10.74
N ILE A 44 32.85 12.33 10.50
CA ILE A 44 33.74 12.85 11.56
C ILE A 44 33.41 14.32 11.76
N VAL A 45 33.06 14.71 12.99
CA VAL A 45 32.68 16.08 13.37
C VAL A 45 33.67 16.61 14.41
N VAL A 46 34.13 17.84 14.21
CA VAL A 46 35.10 18.50 15.10
C VAL A 46 34.55 19.84 15.58
N SER A 47 34.32 19.99 16.89
CA SER A 47 33.69 21.19 17.48
C SER A 47 34.69 22.26 17.95
N GLY A 48 35.79 22.46 17.21
CA GLY A 48 36.77 23.52 17.48
C GLY A 48 38.02 23.08 18.25
N ASP A 49 38.92 24.04 18.41
CA ASP A 49 40.25 23.93 19.00
C ASP A 49 41.07 22.80 18.38
N ILE A 50 41.20 22.87 17.06
CA ILE A 50 41.99 21.91 16.29
C ILE A 50 43.48 22.18 16.53
N ALA A 51 43.91 23.41 16.29
CA ALA A 51 45.27 23.89 16.50
C ALA A 51 45.46 24.40 17.95
N ASN A 52 46.71 24.55 18.41
CA ASN A 52 47.02 25.12 19.72
C ASN A 52 47.12 26.66 19.69
N THR A 53 47.67 27.23 18.61
CA THR A 53 47.87 28.68 18.44
C THR A 53 47.43 29.21 17.08
N GLY A 54 46.87 28.35 16.22
CA GLY A 54 46.28 28.74 14.93
C GLY A 54 47.32 28.93 13.82
N THR A 55 48.54 28.42 13.99
CA THR A 55 49.61 28.61 13.01
C THR A 55 49.54 27.61 11.85
N GLU A 56 50.12 27.96 10.71
CA GLU A 56 50.15 27.08 9.51
C GLU A 56 50.86 25.74 9.78
N GLU A 57 51.91 25.74 10.61
CA GLU A 57 52.65 24.53 11.00
C GLU A 57 51.74 23.54 11.76
N GLU A 58 50.95 24.04 12.71
CA GLU A 58 50.00 23.23 13.49
C GLU A 58 48.94 22.59 12.61
N TYR A 59 48.39 23.33 11.63
CA TYR A 59 47.46 22.75 10.66
C TYR A 59 48.13 21.72 9.73
N GLY A 60 49.44 21.83 9.49
CA GLY A 60 50.23 20.78 8.86
C GLY A 60 50.18 19.46 9.65
N TYR A 61 50.36 19.52 10.97
CA TYR A 61 50.20 18.36 11.86
C TYR A 61 48.74 17.86 11.89
N ALA A 62 47.75 18.77 11.95
CA ALA A 62 46.33 18.42 11.92
C ALA A 62 45.94 17.64 10.66
N LYS A 63 46.41 18.08 9.48
CA LYS A 63 46.19 17.36 8.22
C LYS A 63 46.77 15.94 8.28
N GLY A 64 47.95 15.77 8.87
CA GLY A 64 48.56 14.46 9.09
C GLY A 64 47.69 13.56 9.97
N PHE A 65 47.20 14.09 11.09
CA PHE A 65 46.32 13.40 12.03
C PHE A 65 45.03 12.90 11.37
N PHE A 66 44.27 13.79 10.71
CA PHE A 66 43.00 13.41 10.08
C PHE A 66 43.19 12.48 8.88
N ARG A 67 44.27 12.63 8.10
CA ARG A 67 44.58 11.69 7.01
C ARG A 67 44.84 10.29 7.52
N GLU A 68 45.59 10.13 8.62
CA GLU A 68 45.80 8.81 9.21
C GLU A 68 44.50 8.25 9.82
N LEU A 69 43.66 9.09 10.42
CA LEU A 69 42.36 8.68 10.97
C LEU A 69 41.42 8.13 9.88
N LEU A 70 41.29 8.84 8.77
CA LEU A 70 40.53 8.39 7.60
C LEU A 70 41.12 7.09 7.01
N LYS A 71 42.44 7.01 6.89
CA LYS A 71 43.14 5.83 6.38
C LYS A 71 42.94 4.60 7.28
N GLN A 72 42.91 4.76 8.61
CA GLN A 72 42.67 3.65 9.53
C GLN A 72 41.23 3.12 9.45
N PHE A 73 40.23 4.00 9.27
CA PHE A 73 38.87 3.55 8.92
C PHE A 73 38.85 2.77 7.60
N ALA A 74 39.53 3.26 6.56
CA ALA A 74 39.59 2.58 5.26
C ALA A 74 40.25 1.20 5.34
N LYS A 75 41.33 1.04 6.14
CA LYS A 75 42.04 -0.24 6.35
C LYS A 75 41.17 -1.33 6.97
N ARG A 76 40.17 -0.97 7.80
CA ARG A 76 39.32 -1.94 8.50
C ARG A 76 38.30 -2.65 7.61
N GLY A 77 38.23 -2.28 6.33
CA GLY A 77 37.33 -2.88 5.34
C GLY A 77 35.91 -2.32 5.48
N LEU A 78 35.57 -1.39 4.59
CA LEU A 78 34.26 -0.72 4.63
C LEU A 78 33.11 -1.59 4.11
N ASN A 79 33.34 -2.76 3.49
CA ASN A 79 32.31 -3.73 3.06
C ASN A 79 31.04 -3.11 2.41
N GLY A 80 31.20 -2.08 1.58
CA GLY A 80 30.09 -1.37 0.92
C GLY A 80 29.51 -0.17 1.69
N ARG A 81 30.09 0.21 2.83
CA ARG A 81 29.76 1.43 3.60
C ARG A 81 30.40 2.67 2.97
N GLU A 82 29.71 3.79 3.10
CA GLU A 82 30.18 5.09 2.62
C GLU A 82 30.93 5.82 3.75
N LEU A 83 32.24 5.94 3.63
CA LEU A 83 33.04 6.87 4.43
C LEU A 83 33.28 8.11 3.58
N GLU A 84 32.81 9.28 4.02
CA GLU A 84 33.21 10.53 3.39
C GLU A 84 34.70 10.77 3.67
N ASN A 85 35.51 10.92 2.62
CA ASN A 85 36.96 11.13 2.72
C ASN A 85 37.36 12.51 3.30
N LYS A 86 36.46 13.16 4.05
CA LYS A 86 36.51 14.55 4.47
C LYS A 86 35.76 14.68 5.82
N ILE A 87 36.04 15.76 6.56
CA ILE A 87 35.50 15.99 7.92
C ILE A 87 34.50 17.15 7.94
N ILE A 88 33.78 17.32 9.04
CA ILE A 88 32.98 18.51 9.35
C ILE A 88 33.62 19.20 10.54
N CYS A 89 33.91 20.49 10.45
CA CYS A 89 34.56 21.20 11.55
C CYS A 89 34.16 22.67 11.64
N VAL A 90 34.25 23.21 12.85
CA VAL A 90 34.18 24.64 13.18
C VAL A 90 35.48 25.08 13.87
N PRO A 91 35.87 26.36 13.82
CA PRO A 91 37.05 26.85 14.54
C PRO A 91 36.75 27.10 16.02
N GLY A 92 37.73 26.87 16.88
CA GLY A 92 37.74 27.33 18.27
C GLY A 92 38.60 28.59 18.48
N ASN A 93 38.73 29.02 19.73
CA ASN A 93 39.52 30.21 20.08
C ASN A 93 41.03 29.98 19.94
N HIS A 94 41.51 28.73 20.02
CA HIS A 94 42.89 28.36 19.73
C HIS A 94 43.19 28.24 18.22
N ASP A 95 42.14 28.20 17.38
CA ASP A 95 42.26 28.26 15.92
C ASP A 95 42.45 29.71 15.40
N CYS A 96 42.60 30.69 16.30
CA CYS A 96 42.90 32.08 15.97
C CYS A 96 44.40 32.38 16.13
N ASN A 97 45.06 32.75 15.04
CA ASN A 97 46.45 33.19 15.07
C ASN A 97 46.55 34.63 15.60
N TYR A 98 46.74 34.77 16.91
CA TYR A 98 46.87 36.07 17.58
C TYR A 98 48.16 36.84 17.24
N GLU A 99 49.14 36.22 16.57
CA GLU A 99 50.30 36.96 16.04
C GLU A 99 49.90 37.90 14.90
N LYS A 100 48.77 37.62 14.24
CA LYS A 100 48.18 38.45 13.19
C LYS A 100 47.19 39.48 13.73
N ASP A 101 47.05 39.61 15.05
CA ASP A 101 46.15 40.60 15.66
C ASP A 101 46.69 42.03 15.45
N ASN A 102 45.98 42.81 14.64
CA ASN A 102 46.40 44.15 14.24
C ASN A 102 45.58 45.24 14.94
N THR A 103 46.06 46.49 14.88
CA THR A 103 45.42 47.64 15.54
C THR A 103 43.99 47.87 15.05
N ALA A 104 43.69 47.64 13.77
CA ALA A 104 42.35 47.82 13.21
C ALA A 104 41.34 46.85 13.86
N ARG A 105 41.71 45.57 14.00
CA ARG A 105 40.92 44.56 14.69
C ARG A 105 40.68 44.92 16.16
N GLN A 106 41.72 45.36 16.87
CA GLN A 106 41.61 45.76 18.28
C GLN A 106 40.64 46.92 18.51
N ILE A 107 40.69 47.94 17.63
CA ILE A 107 39.77 49.09 17.68
C ILE A 107 38.32 48.64 17.46
N LEU A 108 38.09 47.77 16.46
CA LEU A 108 36.74 47.27 16.15
C LEU A 108 36.19 46.40 17.29
N LEU A 109 36.99 45.50 17.86
CA LEU A 109 36.58 44.64 18.98
C LEU A 109 36.12 45.47 20.20
N GLY A 110 36.81 46.57 20.51
CA GLY A 110 36.44 47.47 21.60
C GLY A 110 35.06 48.10 21.44
N GLY A 111 34.64 48.41 20.20
CA GLY A 111 33.33 49.00 19.92
C GLY A 111 32.17 48.00 19.92
N LEU A 112 32.42 46.75 19.50
CA LEU A 112 31.38 45.73 19.29
C LEU A 112 30.72 45.23 20.57
N ARG A 113 31.43 45.27 21.71
CA ARG A 113 30.87 44.89 23.02
C ARG A 113 29.68 45.77 23.45
N SER A 114 29.43 46.89 22.75
CA SER A 114 28.35 47.83 23.04
C SER A 114 27.22 47.87 21.98
N LYS A 115 27.41 47.33 20.77
CA LYS A 115 26.42 47.37 19.65
C LYS A 115 26.55 46.17 18.70
N ALA A 116 25.58 45.25 18.73
CA ALA A 116 25.53 44.09 17.81
C ALA A 116 24.97 44.42 16.41
N SER A 117 24.09 45.41 16.29
CA SER A 117 23.33 45.73 15.06
C SER A 117 24.13 46.46 13.96
N SER A 118 25.45 46.55 14.10
CA SER A 118 26.35 47.22 13.15
C SER A 118 27.42 46.29 12.56
N ILE A 119 27.25 44.97 12.68
CA ILE A 119 28.21 43.99 12.15
C ILE A 119 27.77 43.58 10.75
N ASP A 120 28.45 44.09 9.73
CA ASP A 120 28.31 43.65 8.35
C ASP A 120 29.47 42.70 7.94
N ASN A 121 29.41 42.19 6.71
CA ASN A 121 30.45 41.30 6.17
C ASN A 121 31.85 41.94 6.15
N SER A 122 31.96 43.26 6.04
CA SER A 122 33.26 43.94 6.04
C SER A 122 33.90 43.94 7.43
N VAL A 123 33.09 44.19 8.48
CA VAL A 123 33.52 44.11 9.87
C VAL A 123 33.89 42.68 10.23
N TYR A 124 33.06 41.70 9.83
CA TYR A 124 33.32 40.29 10.05
C TYR A 124 34.68 39.89 9.46
N GLN A 125 34.96 40.23 8.20
CA GLN A 125 36.22 39.88 7.52
C GLN A 125 37.47 40.44 8.21
N VAL A 126 37.41 41.69 8.72
CA VAL A 126 38.56 42.29 9.41
C VAL A 126 38.86 41.58 10.74
N ILE A 127 37.81 41.19 11.48
CA ILE A 127 37.97 40.58 12.80
C ILE A 127 38.34 39.10 12.70
N SER A 128 37.71 38.36 11.79
CA SER A 128 37.97 36.94 11.57
C SER A 128 39.27 36.68 10.78
N ALA A 129 39.99 37.71 10.34
CA ALA A 129 41.26 37.58 9.61
C ALA A 129 42.34 36.76 10.35
N VAL A 130 42.27 36.69 11.69
CA VAL A 130 43.15 35.83 12.50
C VAL A 130 42.87 34.33 12.30
N GLN A 131 41.77 33.94 11.65
CA GLN A 131 41.39 32.57 11.32
C GLN A 131 41.74 32.19 9.86
N ALA A 132 42.58 32.96 9.16
CA ALA A 132 42.91 32.69 7.75
C ALA A 132 43.55 31.31 7.52
N GLU A 133 44.37 30.87 8.46
CA GLU A 133 45.01 29.54 8.46
C GLU A 133 43.98 28.43 8.65
N TYR A 134 43.05 28.60 9.59
CA TYR A 134 41.90 27.70 9.74
C TYR A 134 41.09 27.64 8.44
N ALA A 135 40.75 28.78 7.83
CA ALA A 135 39.97 28.80 6.58
C ALA A 135 40.67 28.04 5.45
N SER A 136 42.00 28.18 5.34
CA SER A 136 42.82 27.46 4.36
C SER A 136 42.87 25.96 4.65
N PHE A 137 43.02 25.57 5.92
CA PHE A 137 42.97 24.18 6.35
C PHE A 137 41.60 23.54 6.08
N ALA A 138 40.53 24.22 6.47
CA ALA A 138 39.15 23.77 6.35
C ALA A 138 38.78 23.50 4.88
N LYS A 139 39.20 24.37 3.95
CA LYS A 139 38.97 24.17 2.50
C LYS A 139 39.57 22.87 1.96
N GLU A 140 40.68 22.39 2.53
CA GLU A 140 41.31 21.15 2.09
C GLU A 140 40.68 19.89 2.69
N ILE A 141 40.07 20.01 3.87
CA ILE A 141 39.66 18.85 4.67
C ILE A 141 38.15 18.72 4.86
N LEU A 142 37.38 19.80 4.70
CA LEU A 142 35.93 19.79 4.79
C LEU A 142 35.28 18.99 3.66
N ILE A 143 34.08 18.46 3.91
CA ILE A 143 33.27 17.74 2.91
C ILE A 143 33.05 18.58 1.65
N GLU A 144 32.81 19.87 1.81
CA GLU A 144 32.53 20.82 0.73
C GLU A 144 33.82 21.36 0.06
N LYS A 145 33.88 21.34 -1.28
CA LYS A 145 35.07 21.79 -2.04
C LYS A 145 35.17 23.31 -2.18
N ASP A 146 34.04 23.99 -2.16
CA ASP A 146 33.93 25.43 -2.37
C ASP A 146 33.74 26.20 -1.05
N PHE A 147 34.24 25.62 0.05
CA PHE A 147 34.11 26.20 1.38
C PHE A 147 34.72 27.60 1.47
N ILE A 148 33.91 28.54 1.99
CA ILE A 148 34.30 29.89 2.37
C ILE A 148 33.88 30.07 3.83
N LEU A 149 34.82 30.43 4.69
CA LEU A 149 34.54 30.67 6.10
C LEU A 149 33.61 31.88 6.26
N SER A 150 32.45 31.64 6.85
CA SER A 150 31.44 32.65 7.19
C SER A 150 31.00 32.49 8.65
N ILE A 151 30.10 33.35 9.12
CA ILE A 151 29.58 33.24 10.49
C ILE A 151 28.84 31.91 10.70
N ASN A 152 28.15 31.43 9.66
CA ASN A 152 27.65 30.06 9.59
C ASN A 152 27.83 29.46 8.18
N ASN A 153 27.95 28.14 8.12
CA ASN A 153 27.95 27.35 6.90
C ASN A 153 26.96 26.18 7.06
N ASN A 154 26.26 25.83 5.98
CA ASN A 154 25.24 24.78 5.97
C ASN A 154 25.69 23.62 5.05
N ILE A 155 25.86 22.41 5.60
CA ILE A 155 26.35 21.24 4.86
C ILE A 155 25.29 20.11 4.90
N PRO A 156 24.57 19.85 3.80
CA PRO A 156 23.64 18.72 3.72
C PRO A 156 24.37 17.40 3.37
N ILE A 157 24.08 16.33 4.11
CA ILE A 157 24.58 14.98 3.87
C ILE A 157 23.41 14.03 3.59
N LYS A 158 23.47 13.32 2.46
CA LYS A 158 22.49 12.28 2.12
C LYS A 158 22.82 10.95 2.81
N VAL A 159 21.78 10.31 3.34
CA VAL A 159 21.79 9.01 4.02
C VAL A 159 20.62 8.19 3.49
N GLY A 160 20.86 7.40 2.45
CA GLY A 160 19.78 6.72 1.73
C GLY A 160 18.86 7.73 1.03
N ASP A 161 17.58 7.73 1.36
CA ASP A 161 16.55 8.67 0.90
C ASP A 161 16.37 9.90 1.82
N LYS A 162 17.06 9.94 2.96
CA LYS A 162 16.97 11.02 3.96
C LYS A 162 18.17 11.96 3.91
N THR A 163 18.00 13.17 4.45
CA THR A 163 19.04 14.21 4.51
C THR A 163 19.29 14.70 5.94
N ILE A 164 20.57 14.72 6.35
CA ILE A 164 21.04 15.37 7.58
C ILE A 164 21.67 16.71 7.22
N LEU A 165 21.21 17.81 7.82
CA LEU A 165 21.80 19.13 7.65
C LEU A 165 22.71 19.48 8.82
N PHE A 166 23.99 19.73 8.55
CA PHE A 166 24.93 20.27 9.53
C PHE A 166 24.98 21.79 9.43
N ARG A 167 24.60 22.48 10.51
CA ARG A 167 24.71 23.94 10.65
C ARG A 167 25.95 24.28 11.47
N LEU A 168 26.96 24.82 10.83
CA LEU A 168 28.26 25.11 11.44
C LEU A 168 28.32 26.57 11.82
N TYR A 169 28.47 26.92 13.10
CA TYR A 169 28.56 28.30 13.55
C TYR A 169 29.96 28.64 14.06
N ASN A 170 30.54 29.70 13.50
CA ASN A 170 31.83 30.22 13.92
C ASN A 170 31.66 31.11 15.16
N THR A 171 31.59 30.49 16.34
CA THR A 171 31.50 31.20 17.62
C THR A 171 32.83 31.78 18.11
N SER A 172 33.94 31.55 17.40
CA SER A 172 35.28 32.04 17.75
C SER A 172 35.74 33.22 16.90
N TRP A 173 34.89 33.71 15.98
CA TRP A 173 35.24 34.74 15.00
C TRP A 173 35.82 36.02 15.60
N MET A 174 35.43 36.37 16.84
CA MET A 174 35.89 37.54 17.59
C MET A 174 36.68 37.21 18.86
N SER A 175 37.18 35.97 18.98
CA SER A 175 37.94 35.51 20.14
C SER A 175 39.19 36.34 20.39
N VAL A 176 39.63 36.41 21.64
CA VAL A 176 40.85 37.11 22.06
C VAL A 176 41.70 36.18 22.91
N LYS A 177 43.01 36.39 22.97
CA LYS A 177 43.93 35.48 23.69
C LYS A 177 43.57 35.22 25.17
N LYS A 178 42.87 36.15 25.81
CA LYS A 178 42.30 35.97 27.16
C LYS A 178 40.82 36.29 27.08
N GLU A 179 40.00 35.27 26.91
CA GLU A 179 38.56 35.44 26.79
C GLU A 179 37.93 35.68 28.16
N GLU A 180 36.90 36.52 28.16
CA GLU A 180 36.03 36.74 29.31
C GLU A 180 34.69 36.07 29.00
N GLN A 181 34.07 35.46 30.01
CA GLN A 181 32.73 34.90 29.85
C GLN A 181 31.73 36.01 29.47
N SER A 182 30.69 35.67 28.71
CA SER A 182 29.68 36.63 28.22
C SER A 182 30.26 37.79 27.37
N SER A 183 31.33 37.55 26.61
CA SER A 183 32.00 38.57 25.78
C SER A 183 31.78 38.43 24.27
N ILE A 184 31.33 37.27 23.79
CA ILE A 184 31.19 36.98 22.36
C ILE A 184 29.83 37.47 21.86
N VAL A 185 29.82 38.16 20.72
CA VAL A 185 28.61 38.60 20.02
C VAL A 185 28.40 37.70 18.80
N MET A 186 27.26 37.03 18.72
CA MET A 186 26.82 36.32 17.51
C MET A 186 26.00 37.26 16.63
N PRO A 187 26.48 37.68 15.45
CA PRO A 187 25.74 38.57 14.56
C PRO A 187 24.63 37.79 13.84
N MET A 188 23.48 37.67 14.48
CA MET A 188 22.33 36.87 13.99
C MET A 188 21.83 37.32 12.61
N ASP A 189 22.04 38.58 12.24
CA ASP A 189 21.62 39.13 10.95
C ASP A 189 22.51 38.67 9.77
N LEU A 190 23.71 38.14 10.07
CA LEU A 190 24.61 37.53 9.08
C LEU A 190 24.45 36.01 8.98
N VAL A 191 23.67 35.40 9.90
CA VAL A 191 23.41 33.96 9.86
C VAL A 191 22.48 33.65 8.70
N GLU A 192 22.94 32.82 7.76
CA GLU A 192 22.16 32.39 6.60
C GLU A 192 20.87 31.70 7.05
N GLN A 193 19.74 32.23 6.57
CA GLN A 193 18.40 31.74 6.87
C GLN A 193 17.76 30.99 5.71
N ASP A 194 18.52 30.70 4.65
CA ASP A 194 18.00 30.00 3.48
C ASP A 194 17.37 28.67 3.89
N HIS A 195 16.15 28.45 3.40
CA HIS A 195 15.38 27.26 3.71
C HIS A 195 16.00 26.08 2.98
N MET A 196 16.52 25.13 3.75
CA MET A 196 17.03 23.86 3.23
C MET A 196 16.19 22.73 3.79
N ASP A 197 15.61 21.92 2.92
CA ASP A 197 14.83 20.75 3.31
C ASP A 197 15.75 19.69 3.91
N ALA A 198 15.49 19.28 5.16
CA ALA A 198 16.23 18.22 5.83
C ALA A 198 15.33 17.42 6.75
N ASP A 199 15.64 16.13 6.92
CA ASP A 199 14.93 15.25 7.86
C ASP A 199 15.47 15.38 9.28
N PHE A 200 16.74 15.78 9.43
CA PHE A 200 17.40 15.94 10.72
C PHE A 200 18.45 17.06 10.67
N VAL A 201 18.53 17.89 11.70
CA VAL A 201 19.47 19.04 11.76
C VAL A 201 20.41 18.94 12.96
N ILE A 202 21.72 19.03 12.69
CA ILE A 202 22.79 19.03 13.69
C ILE A 202 23.52 20.37 13.66
N SER A 203 23.44 21.12 14.76
CA SER A 203 24.23 22.35 14.94
C SER A 203 25.60 22.04 15.54
N VAL A 204 26.65 22.69 15.05
CA VAL A 204 28.02 22.53 15.55
C VAL A 204 28.62 23.89 15.84
N PHE A 205 29.21 24.09 17.02
CA PHE A 205 29.86 25.34 17.43
C PHE A 205 30.87 25.10 18.56
N HIS A 206 31.83 25.99 18.78
CA HIS A 206 32.85 25.76 19.82
C HIS A 206 32.40 26.26 21.20
N HIS A 207 32.16 27.57 21.35
CA HIS A 207 31.75 28.19 22.60
C HIS A 207 30.28 27.94 22.96
N TYR A 208 30.03 27.41 24.16
CA TYR A 208 28.67 27.20 24.68
C TYR A 208 27.97 28.53 25.05
N TYR A 209 26.64 28.51 25.22
CA TYR A 209 25.83 29.73 25.37
C TYR A 209 26.37 30.76 26.38
N PRO A 210 26.87 30.40 27.59
CA PRO A 210 27.38 31.37 28.57
C PRO A 210 28.52 32.28 28.09
N TRP A 211 29.23 31.90 27.02
CA TRP A 211 30.26 32.73 26.40
C TRP A 211 29.69 33.83 25.51
N ILE A 212 28.47 33.63 25.02
CA ILE A 212 27.73 34.60 24.22
C ILE A 212 27.14 35.68 25.14
N THR A 213 27.30 36.94 24.76
CA THR A 213 26.97 38.07 25.61
C THR A 213 25.47 38.26 25.81
N GLN A 214 25.11 38.75 27.00
CA GLN A 214 23.75 39.23 27.30
C GLN A 214 23.58 40.73 27.00
N GLY A 215 24.68 41.49 26.86
CA GLY A 215 24.69 42.96 26.92
C GLY A 215 24.16 43.67 25.67
N CYS A 216 24.21 43.06 24.49
CA CYS A 216 23.67 43.61 23.25
C CYS A 216 22.42 42.86 22.80
N ASP A 217 21.24 43.45 22.99
CA ASP A 217 19.95 42.89 22.55
C ASP A 217 19.71 41.42 22.97
N ASN A 218 20.17 41.06 24.18
CA ASN A 218 20.00 39.73 24.74
C ASN A 218 20.51 38.60 23.81
N ASN A 219 21.64 38.85 23.14
CA ASN A 219 22.20 38.03 22.06
C ASN A 219 22.33 36.53 22.42
N ASN A 220 22.76 36.23 23.65
CA ASN A 220 22.74 34.89 24.22
C ASN A 220 21.39 34.16 24.02
N LYS A 221 20.28 34.79 24.42
CA LYS A 221 18.94 34.19 24.27
C LYS A 221 18.50 34.09 22.82
N ARG A 222 18.86 35.06 21.98
CA ARG A 222 18.56 35.01 20.54
C ARG A 222 19.25 33.82 19.88
N PHE A 223 20.53 33.61 20.18
CA PHE A 223 21.30 32.49 19.64
C PHE A 223 20.81 31.15 20.19
N SER A 224 20.62 31.01 21.50
CA SER A 224 20.13 29.75 22.07
C SER A 224 18.72 29.38 21.59
N LYS A 225 17.83 30.37 21.47
CA LYS A 225 16.49 30.17 20.88
C LYS A 225 16.57 29.76 19.41
N HIS A 226 17.44 30.40 18.62
CA HIS A 226 17.68 30.01 17.23
C HIS A 226 18.14 28.56 17.10
N ILE A 227 19.11 28.13 17.92
CA ILE A 227 19.61 26.75 17.91
C ILE A 227 18.50 25.77 18.29
N LEU A 228 17.74 26.05 19.36
CA LEU A 228 16.61 25.25 19.81
C LEU A 228 15.53 25.07 18.73
N GLN A 229 15.20 26.14 18.00
CA GLN A 229 14.14 26.13 16.98
C GLN A 229 14.58 25.44 15.67
N THR A 230 15.86 25.49 15.35
CA THR A 230 16.37 25.04 14.04
C THR A 230 17.08 23.69 14.08
N SER A 231 17.33 23.12 15.26
CA SER A 231 18.19 21.94 15.42
C SER A 231 17.54 20.83 16.23
N ASN A 232 17.75 19.58 15.81
CA ASN A 232 17.40 18.40 16.62
C ASN A 232 18.52 18.09 17.63
N MET A 233 19.76 18.38 17.24
CA MET A 233 20.96 18.08 18.00
C MET A 233 21.96 19.24 17.93
N ALA A 234 22.70 19.51 19.01
CA ALA A 234 23.83 20.43 19.02
C ALA A 234 25.10 19.75 19.55
N LEU A 235 26.24 19.97 18.89
CA LEU A 235 27.56 19.47 19.24
C LEU A 235 28.50 20.65 19.53
N TYR A 236 29.09 20.70 20.72
CA TYR A 236 29.97 21.82 21.10
C TYR A 236 31.19 21.42 21.96
N GLY A 237 32.13 22.36 22.19
CA GLY A 237 33.43 22.12 22.85
C GLY A 237 33.72 23.04 24.05
N HIS A 238 35.01 23.38 24.26
CA HIS A 238 35.54 24.45 25.13
C HIS A 238 35.55 24.21 26.64
N GLU A 239 34.51 23.63 27.26
CA GLU A 239 34.47 23.48 28.74
C GLU A 239 35.21 22.21 29.25
N HIS A 240 35.96 21.52 28.37
CA HIS A 240 36.84 20.35 28.57
C HIS A 240 36.25 19.12 29.30
N THR A 241 34.98 19.18 29.71
CA THR A 241 34.33 18.21 30.58
C THR A 241 33.12 17.62 29.85
N PRO A 242 33.10 16.32 29.49
CA PRO A 242 31.99 15.75 28.74
C PRO A 242 30.66 15.88 29.50
N SER A 243 29.70 16.56 28.89
CA SER A 243 28.35 16.78 29.40
C SER A 243 27.32 16.57 28.30
N SER A 244 26.09 16.23 28.69
CA SER A 244 24.96 16.07 27.78
C SER A 244 23.68 16.58 28.44
N SER A 245 22.87 17.31 27.72
CA SER A 245 21.58 17.85 28.18
C SER A 245 20.50 17.63 27.12
N GLN A 246 19.26 17.44 27.58
CA GLN A 246 18.08 17.61 26.75
C GLN A 246 17.35 18.85 27.24
N VAL A 247 17.24 19.86 26.39
CA VAL A 247 16.55 21.12 26.71
C VAL A 247 15.18 21.06 26.07
N ARG A 248 14.14 21.29 26.88
CA ARG A 248 12.75 21.33 26.43
C ARG A 248 12.13 22.69 26.78
N ASP A 249 11.63 23.38 25.76
CA ASP A 249 10.70 24.49 25.96
C ASP A 249 9.28 23.93 25.97
N VAL A 250 8.63 24.01 27.12
CA VAL A 250 7.27 23.46 27.30
C VAL A 250 6.21 24.36 26.64
N PHE A 251 6.49 25.66 26.53
CA PHE A 251 5.56 26.62 25.93
C PHE A 251 5.64 26.59 24.41
N GLU A 252 6.85 26.53 23.85
CA GLU A 252 7.07 26.46 22.40
C GLU A 252 7.06 25.02 21.85
N GLY A 253 7.01 24.01 22.74
CA GLY A 253 7.01 22.59 22.37
C GLY A 253 8.35 22.09 21.82
N GLU A 254 9.42 22.87 21.95
CA GLU A 254 10.73 22.58 21.39
C GLU A 254 11.50 21.56 22.24
N ILE A 255 12.23 20.67 21.57
CA ILE A 255 13.24 19.81 22.20
C ILE A 255 14.51 19.85 21.35
N ILE A 256 15.65 20.03 22.01
CA ILE A 256 16.99 19.85 21.44
C ILE A 256 17.85 18.97 22.36
N ASN A 257 18.68 18.13 21.74
CA ASN A 257 19.65 17.30 22.44
C ASN A 257 21.06 17.88 22.26
N GLU A 258 21.73 18.21 23.35
CA GLU A 258 22.97 18.98 23.36
C GLU A 258 24.11 18.14 23.93
N PHE A 259 25.23 18.08 23.22
CA PHE A 259 26.38 17.25 23.59
C PHE A 259 27.69 18.02 23.54
N GLN A 260 28.40 18.00 24.65
CA GLN A 260 29.72 18.55 24.75
C GLN A 260 30.79 17.50 24.43
N GLY A 261 31.73 17.87 23.56
CA GLY A 261 32.89 17.09 23.20
C GLY A 261 33.82 16.90 24.40
N GLY A 262 34.41 15.70 24.48
CA GLY A 262 35.55 15.47 25.36
C GLY A 262 36.82 16.06 24.76
N ALA A 263 37.71 16.57 25.62
CA ALA A 263 39.00 17.07 25.17
C ALA A 263 39.90 15.93 24.70
N LEU A 264 40.22 15.92 23.41
CA LEU A 264 41.03 14.86 22.83
C LEU A 264 42.47 14.93 23.33
N CYS A 265 43.00 16.13 23.60
CA CYS A 265 44.28 16.31 24.27
C CYS A 265 44.17 17.41 25.32
N LEU A 266 44.31 17.03 26.60
CA LEU A 266 44.38 17.99 27.70
C LEU A 266 45.59 17.67 28.59
N ASP A 267 46.49 18.64 28.74
CA ASP A 267 47.61 18.54 29.67
C ASP A 267 47.12 18.68 31.13
N ARG A 268 47.47 17.72 31.98
CA ARG A 268 47.21 17.75 33.43
C ARG A 268 48.48 18.02 34.22
N GLN A 269 48.30 18.43 35.48
CA GLN A 269 49.38 18.55 36.44
C GLN A 269 50.19 17.25 36.53
N GLY A 270 51.52 17.35 36.48
CA GLY A 270 52.43 16.20 36.56
C GLY A 270 52.79 15.53 35.23
N ASN A 271 52.71 16.23 34.08
CA ASN A 271 53.04 15.71 32.73
C ASN A 271 52.18 14.51 32.28
N GLN A 272 50.98 14.34 32.84
CA GLN A 272 50.00 13.38 32.33
C GLN A 272 49.03 14.06 31.37
N ARG A 273 48.83 13.47 30.19
CA ARG A 273 47.82 13.90 29.21
C ARG A 273 46.57 13.04 29.34
N SER A 274 45.40 13.68 29.46
CA SER A 274 44.11 13.01 29.30
C SER A 274 43.60 13.11 27.87
N SER A 275 42.80 12.11 27.47
CA SER A 275 42.13 12.09 26.18
C SER A 275 40.73 11.51 26.32
N SER A 276 39.75 12.18 25.75
CA SER A 276 38.39 11.68 25.62
C SER A 276 37.75 12.13 24.31
N PHE A 277 36.69 11.44 23.90
CA PHE A 277 35.87 11.80 22.73
C PHE A 277 34.50 11.15 22.84
N ASN A 278 33.57 11.53 21.96
CA ASN A 278 32.24 10.93 21.89
C ASN A 278 31.99 10.24 20.55
N SER A 279 31.08 9.26 20.55
CA SER A 279 30.55 8.66 19.34
C SER A 279 29.02 8.59 19.38
N PHE A 280 28.40 8.74 18.23
CA PHE A 280 26.95 8.66 18.06
C PHE A 280 26.60 7.62 17.01
N VAL A 281 25.58 6.80 17.27
CA VAL A 281 24.96 5.93 16.26
C VAL A 281 23.50 6.35 16.15
N LEU A 282 23.20 7.08 15.08
CA LEU A 282 21.89 7.64 14.77
C LEU A 282 21.12 6.71 13.83
N ASP A 283 19.94 6.25 14.23
CA ASP A 283 19.01 5.57 13.33
C ASP A 283 18.00 6.57 12.76
N MET A 284 18.13 6.87 11.47
CA MET A 284 17.28 7.82 10.77
C MET A 284 15.83 7.33 10.61
N ASP A 285 15.52 6.05 10.85
CA ASP A 285 14.17 5.51 10.74
C ASP A 285 13.40 5.60 12.05
N THR A 286 14.06 5.32 13.18
CA THR A 286 13.43 5.40 14.51
C THR A 286 13.62 6.77 15.18
N PHE A 287 14.59 7.56 14.72
CA PHE A 287 15.10 8.79 15.35
C PHE A 287 15.68 8.54 16.76
N GLU A 288 16.18 7.34 16.99
CA GLU A 288 16.94 7.00 18.19
C GLU A 288 18.43 7.20 17.95
N CYS A 289 19.15 7.64 18.97
CA CYS A 289 20.59 7.73 18.94
C CYS A 289 21.22 7.08 20.15
N ILE A 290 22.25 6.27 19.92
CA ILE A 290 23.09 5.73 20.97
C ILE A 290 24.30 6.65 21.10
N VAL A 291 24.43 7.28 22.26
CA VAL A 291 25.51 8.20 22.61
C VAL A 291 26.52 7.46 23.48
N ARG A 292 27.81 7.55 23.14
CA ARG A 292 28.89 6.96 23.93
C ARG A 292 30.02 7.94 24.16
N SER A 293 30.56 7.94 25.38
CA SER A 293 31.73 8.73 25.74
C SER A 293 32.91 7.84 26.11
N TYR A 294 34.06 8.10 25.50
CA TYR A 294 35.27 7.31 25.64
C TYR A 294 36.33 8.10 26.40
N VAL A 295 37.03 7.43 27.31
CA VAL A 295 38.17 8.02 28.04
C VAL A 295 39.36 7.08 27.90
N TYR A 296 40.51 7.65 27.58
CA TYR A 296 41.76 6.92 27.51
C TYR A 296 42.28 6.57 28.91
N ASN A 297 42.50 5.28 29.17
CA ASN A 297 43.16 4.79 30.36
C ASN A 297 44.02 3.55 30.04
N GLU A 298 45.19 3.42 30.66
CA GLU A 298 46.01 2.19 30.65
C GLU A 298 46.29 1.55 29.26
N GLY A 299 46.36 2.34 28.18
CA GLY A 299 46.70 1.82 26.85
C GLY A 299 45.53 1.66 25.88
N LEU A 300 44.28 1.96 26.28
CA LEU A 300 43.10 1.88 25.41
C LEU A 300 42.03 2.92 25.77
N TYR A 301 41.07 3.14 24.87
CA TYR A 301 39.87 3.91 25.16
C TYR A 301 38.78 2.98 25.68
N SER A 302 38.27 3.27 26.88
CA SER A 302 37.13 2.58 27.47
C SER A 302 35.87 3.43 27.36
N ASN A 303 34.76 2.82 26.95
CA ASN A 303 33.43 3.44 27.06
C ASN A 303 33.10 3.65 28.55
N ARG A 304 32.88 4.90 28.95
CA ARG A 304 32.56 5.29 30.33
C ARG A 304 31.08 5.57 30.55
N LYS A 305 30.37 6.00 29.51
CA LYS A 305 28.96 6.38 29.55
C LYS A 305 28.31 6.00 28.23
N GLU A 306 27.18 5.32 28.31
CA GLU A 306 26.33 4.95 27.18
C GLU A 306 24.87 5.27 27.54
N GLU A 307 24.18 5.95 26.64
CA GLU A 307 22.76 6.28 26.77
C GLU A 307 22.07 6.17 25.40
N THR A 308 20.83 5.70 25.40
CA THR A 308 19.96 5.72 24.22
C THR A 308 18.94 6.83 24.39
N ILE A 309 18.90 7.75 23.43
CA ILE A 309 18.05 8.93 23.47
C ILE A 309 17.11 8.96 22.26
N ASP A 310 15.89 9.45 22.49
CA ASP A 310 14.96 9.83 21.44
C ASP A 310 15.28 11.27 21.00
N LEU A 311 15.63 11.44 19.73
CA LEU A 311 16.11 12.72 19.20
C LEU A 311 15.01 13.68 18.75
N ASN A 312 13.74 13.37 19.05
CA ASN A 312 12.56 14.09 18.57
C ASN A 312 12.42 13.98 17.03
N ARG A 313 11.25 13.51 16.59
CA ARG A 313 10.91 13.26 15.18
C ARG A 313 10.49 14.51 14.42
N GLU A 314 10.48 15.67 15.07
CA GLU A 314 10.13 16.93 14.44
C GLU A 314 11.11 17.32 13.34
N ARG A 315 10.57 17.54 12.14
CA ARG A 315 11.27 18.21 11.06
C ARG A 315 11.43 19.68 11.40
N LYS A 316 12.63 20.07 11.84
CA LYS A 316 12.94 21.45 12.25
C LYS A 316 12.95 22.44 11.09
N THR A 317 12.94 21.95 9.85
CA THR A 317 12.90 22.78 8.65
C THR A 317 11.49 23.10 8.17
N ASP A 318 10.44 22.48 8.73
CA ASP A 318 9.06 22.77 8.29
C ASP A 318 8.66 24.21 8.64
N ALA A 319 8.06 24.94 7.69
CA ALA A 319 7.60 26.31 7.91
C ALA A 319 6.44 26.40 8.94
N PHE A 320 5.70 25.30 9.10
CA PHE A 320 4.59 25.14 10.03
C PHE A 320 4.67 23.77 10.71
N ARG A 321 4.58 23.74 12.04
CA ARG A 321 4.59 22.48 12.77
C ARG A 321 3.24 21.81 12.79
N HIS A 322 3.23 20.53 12.42
CA HIS A 322 2.05 19.69 12.50
C HIS A 322 1.79 19.21 13.93
N ASN A 323 0.51 19.16 14.29
CA ASN A 323 0.07 18.50 15.51
C ASN A 323 0.24 16.97 15.36
N GLN A 324 1.13 16.39 16.15
CA GLN A 324 1.42 14.94 16.09
C GLN A 324 0.21 14.06 16.45
N ASP A 325 -0.71 14.54 17.31
CA ASP A 325 -1.95 13.82 17.61
C ASP A 325 -2.88 13.76 16.40
N PHE A 326 -2.93 14.85 15.63
CA PHE A 326 -3.69 14.92 14.40
C PHE A 326 -3.12 13.95 13.35
N LEU A 327 -1.79 13.97 13.12
CA LEU A 327 -1.14 13.04 12.20
C LEU A 327 -1.37 11.57 12.59
N ARG A 328 -1.30 11.25 13.89
CA ARG A 328 -1.65 9.92 14.41
C ARG A 328 -3.12 9.57 14.18
N CYS A 329 -4.02 10.54 14.23
CA CYS A 329 -5.44 10.34 13.95
C CYS A 329 -5.69 9.96 12.49
N LEU A 330 -4.99 10.60 11.54
CA LEU A 330 -5.10 10.30 10.10
C LEU A 330 -4.69 8.87 9.75
N ARG A 331 -3.70 8.33 10.48
CA ARG A 331 -3.21 6.94 10.35
C ARG A 331 -4.14 5.90 10.95
N LYS A 332 -5.25 6.27 11.61
CA LYS A 332 -6.19 5.30 12.19
C LYS A 332 -7.04 4.64 11.11
N MET A 333 -7.15 3.32 11.20
CA MET A 333 -8.10 2.54 10.39
C MET A 333 -9.50 2.57 11.01
N SER A 334 -10.54 2.58 10.18
CA SER A 334 -11.94 2.47 10.62
C SER A 334 -12.25 1.11 11.26
N ILE A 335 -11.57 0.06 10.82
CA ILE A 335 -11.59 -1.27 11.45
C ILE A 335 -10.25 -1.47 12.16
N PRO A 336 -10.22 -1.72 13.49
CA PRO A 336 -8.97 -2.00 14.18
C PRO A 336 -8.44 -3.37 13.76
N ILE A 337 -7.32 -3.37 13.05
CA ILE A 337 -6.57 -4.58 12.70
C ILE A 337 -5.37 -4.68 13.64
N HIS A 338 -5.16 -5.87 14.18
CA HIS A 338 -3.98 -6.22 14.96
C HIS A 338 -3.27 -7.36 14.23
N ASN A 339 -1.94 -7.34 14.18
CA ASN A 339 -1.15 -8.43 13.60
C ASN A 339 -1.13 -9.68 14.52
N SER A 340 -0.40 -10.72 14.11
CA SER A 340 -0.27 -11.98 14.85
C SER A 340 0.33 -11.82 16.26
N GLU A 341 1.05 -10.73 16.53
CA GLU A 341 1.62 -10.39 17.84
C GLU A 341 0.79 -9.34 18.60
N ASN A 342 -0.45 -9.11 18.16
CA ASN A 342 -1.40 -8.18 18.75
C ASN A 342 -1.00 -6.69 18.67
N VAL A 343 -0.02 -6.35 17.83
CA VAL A 343 0.36 -4.96 17.54
C VAL A 343 -0.70 -4.32 16.65
N LYS A 344 -1.16 -3.12 17.02
CA LYS A 344 -2.18 -2.37 16.29
C LYS A 344 -1.57 -1.78 15.02
N MET A 345 -2.24 -2.02 13.90
CA MET A 345 -1.77 -1.59 12.58
C MET A 345 -2.33 -0.21 12.18
N THR A 346 -1.66 0.44 11.23
CA THR A 346 -2.00 1.77 10.71
C THR A 346 -2.50 1.74 9.26
N LEU A 347 -3.17 2.82 8.86
CA LEU A 347 -3.78 2.95 7.53
C LEU A 347 -2.74 2.81 6.40
N ASP A 348 -1.58 3.46 6.55
CA ASP A 348 -0.50 3.51 5.57
C ASP A 348 0.08 2.12 5.24
N GLU A 349 0.02 1.17 6.17
CA GLU A 349 0.51 -0.21 5.98
C GLU A 349 -0.37 -1.02 5.03
N PHE A 350 -1.68 -0.74 4.95
CA PHE A 350 -2.62 -1.46 4.07
C PHE A 350 -3.13 -0.62 2.91
N PHE A 351 -2.88 0.69 2.90
CA PHE A 351 -3.52 1.57 1.94
C PHE A 351 -3.14 1.20 0.51
N VAL A 352 -4.15 1.04 -0.35
CA VAL A 352 -4.01 0.85 -1.79
C VAL A 352 -4.75 1.97 -2.47
N TYR A 353 -4.05 2.75 -3.29
CA TYR A 353 -4.62 3.85 -4.05
C TYR A 353 -5.67 3.30 -5.02
N PRO A 354 -6.95 3.72 -4.94
CA PRO A 354 -7.99 3.25 -5.87
C PRO A 354 -7.76 3.78 -7.29
N ASP A 355 -8.42 3.15 -8.27
CA ASP A 355 -8.52 3.71 -9.62
C ASP A 355 -9.62 4.77 -9.66
N LEU A 356 -9.41 5.79 -10.50
CA LEU A 356 -10.32 6.88 -10.76
C LEU A 356 -10.85 6.79 -12.19
N GLU A 357 -12.17 6.90 -12.37
CA GLU A 357 -12.84 7.01 -13.68
C GLU A 357 -13.18 8.48 -13.94
N ARG A 358 -12.63 9.08 -15.00
CA ARG A 358 -12.90 10.47 -15.40
C ARG A 358 -14.33 10.59 -15.92
N ILE A 359 -15.04 11.62 -15.46
CA ILE A 359 -16.46 11.85 -15.80
C ILE A 359 -16.63 13.07 -16.73
N ASN A 360 -15.63 13.95 -16.83
CA ASN A 360 -15.74 15.22 -17.56
C ASN A 360 -15.50 15.13 -19.08
N THR A 361 -15.36 13.95 -19.67
CA THR A 361 -15.12 13.75 -21.12
C THR A 361 -16.42 13.50 -21.89
N ARG A 362 -16.67 14.31 -22.95
CA ARG A 362 -17.87 14.20 -23.82
C ARG A 362 -17.94 12.90 -24.63
N GLN A 363 -16.89 12.07 -24.63
CA GLN A 363 -16.85 10.74 -25.24
C GLN A 363 -16.03 9.82 -24.35
N ILE A 364 -16.65 8.74 -23.86
CA ILE A 364 -15.97 7.72 -23.04
C ILE A 364 -15.10 6.86 -23.96
N LYS A 365 -13.78 6.99 -23.84
CA LYS A 365 -12.79 6.10 -24.49
C LYS A 365 -12.18 5.21 -23.42
N VAL A 366 -12.28 3.89 -23.63
CA VAL A 366 -11.97 2.84 -22.63
C VAL A 366 -10.55 2.96 -22.03
N ASP A 367 -9.57 3.49 -22.78
CA ASP A 367 -8.17 3.61 -22.35
C ASP A 367 -7.75 4.99 -21.84
N GLU A 368 -8.51 6.07 -22.10
CA GLU A 368 -8.13 7.45 -21.74
C GLU A 368 -8.77 7.94 -20.42
N ASP A 369 -9.74 7.20 -19.87
CA ASP A 369 -10.60 7.67 -18.77
C ASP A 369 -10.27 7.07 -17.39
N PHE A 370 -9.38 6.08 -17.27
CA PHE A 370 -8.98 5.53 -15.97
C PHE A 370 -7.58 5.98 -15.54
N THR A 371 -7.42 6.38 -14.28
CA THR A 371 -6.11 6.81 -13.74
C THR A 371 -5.93 6.32 -12.31
N ASP A 372 -4.70 5.95 -11.93
CA ASP A 372 -4.38 5.62 -10.54
C ASP A 372 -4.46 6.90 -9.69
N SER A 373 -5.25 6.89 -8.61
CA SER A 373 -5.36 8.05 -7.72
C SER A 373 -4.01 8.53 -7.16
N LYS A 374 -3.01 7.65 -7.01
CA LYS A 374 -1.66 8.03 -6.59
C LYS A 374 -1.05 9.11 -7.48
N SER A 375 -1.34 9.11 -8.78
CA SER A 375 -0.76 10.08 -9.72
C SER A 375 -1.19 11.51 -9.44
N LEU A 376 -2.29 11.73 -8.71
CA LEU A 376 -2.76 13.07 -8.33
C LEU A 376 -1.83 13.76 -7.34
N LEU A 377 -0.95 13.05 -6.64
CA LEU A 377 0.03 13.63 -5.73
C LEU A 377 1.15 14.40 -6.44
N ASP A 378 1.40 14.09 -7.71
CA ASP A 378 2.45 14.69 -8.55
C ASP A 378 1.86 15.45 -9.76
N ASP A 379 0.53 15.50 -9.84
CA ASP A 379 -0.16 16.18 -10.92
C ASP A 379 -0.22 17.69 -10.65
N HIS A 380 0.35 18.47 -11.57
CA HIS A 380 0.26 19.93 -11.58
C HIS A 380 -0.74 20.47 -12.61
N GLN A 381 -1.41 19.57 -13.35
CA GLN A 381 -2.38 19.94 -14.38
C GLN A 381 -3.72 20.39 -13.78
N PHE A 382 -4.13 19.76 -12.67
CA PHE A 382 -5.42 20.00 -12.05
C PHE A 382 -5.28 20.79 -10.75
N LYS A 383 -5.73 22.04 -10.78
CA LYS A 383 -5.86 22.89 -9.59
C LYS A 383 -7.05 22.49 -8.73
N LEU A 384 -8.15 22.07 -9.36
CA LEU A 384 -9.35 21.56 -8.68
C LEU A 384 -9.57 20.09 -9.04
N VAL A 385 -9.66 19.24 -8.02
CA VAL A 385 -9.99 17.82 -8.17
C VAL A 385 -11.25 17.51 -7.39
N MET A 386 -12.27 16.98 -8.05
CA MET A 386 -13.50 16.52 -7.44
C MET A 386 -13.63 15.01 -7.59
N LEU A 387 -13.71 14.33 -6.46
CA LEU A 387 -13.76 12.88 -6.35
C LEU A 387 -15.15 12.46 -5.86
N GLU A 388 -15.93 11.89 -6.76
CA GLU A 388 -17.19 11.22 -6.42
C GLU A 388 -16.90 9.80 -5.93
N GLY A 389 -17.69 9.31 -4.98
CA GLY A 389 -17.64 7.91 -4.63
C GLY A 389 -18.81 7.50 -3.76
N ASP A 390 -19.19 6.23 -3.87
CA ASP A 390 -20.21 5.61 -3.03
C ASP A 390 -19.81 5.67 -1.54
N ASP A 391 -20.76 5.41 -0.66
CA ASP A 391 -20.48 5.20 0.75
C ASP A 391 -19.49 4.03 0.92
N GLN A 392 -18.52 4.19 1.83
CA GLN A 392 -17.43 3.21 2.07
C GLN A 392 -16.44 3.00 0.92
N SER A 393 -16.47 3.81 -0.15
CA SER A 393 -15.49 3.78 -1.25
C SER A 393 -14.06 4.19 -0.87
N GLY A 394 -13.86 4.72 0.34
CA GLY A 394 -12.54 5.12 0.87
C GLY A 394 -12.20 6.60 0.69
N LYS A 395 -13.18 7.47 0.40
CA LYS A 395 -13.02 8.94 0.26
C LYS A 395 -12.14 9.56 1.37
N THR A 396 -12.56 9.43 2.63
CA THR A 396 -11.83 9.94 3.79
C THR A 396 -10.43 9.34 3.92
N SER A 397 -10.28 8.02 3.72
CA SER A 397 -8.98 7.35 3.82
C SER A 397 -8.02 7.84 2.73
N LEU A 398 -8.51 8.11 1.52
CA LEU A 398 -7.72 8.69 0.44
C LEU A 398 -7.24 10.10 0.77
N LEU A 399 -8.10 10.96 1.32
CA LEU A 399 -7.70 12.31 1.76
C LEU A 399 -6.70 12.26 2.92
N ASN A 400 -6.87 11.35 3.89
CA ASN A 400 -5.90 11.17 4.98
C ASN A 400 -4.52 10.79 4.45
N MET A 401 -4.47 9.87 3.47
CA MET A 401 -3.20 9.48 2.85
C MET A 401 -2.59 10.58 2.00
N TYR A 402 -3.41 11.35 1.27
CA TYR A 402 -2.92 12.54 0.58
C TYR A 402 -2.35 13.57 1.54
N TYR A 403 -3.01 13.82 2.67
CA TYR A 403 -2.50 14.72 3.70
C TYR A 403 -1.09 14.28 4.13
N LEU A 404 -0.94 13.02 4.55
CA LEU A 404 0.35 12.48 5.00
C LEU A 404 1.42 12.59 3.89
N CYS A 405 1.09 12.23 2.65
CA CYS A 405 2.04 12.34 1.53
C CYS A 405 2.40 13.79 1.17
N TYR A 406 1.50 14.76 1.36
CA TYR A 406 1.81 16.17 1.13
C TYR A 406 2.75 16.70 2.22
N VAL A 407 2.55 16.31 3.48
CA VAL A 407 3.50 16.62 4.57
C VAL A 407 4.89 16.06 4.25
N ASP A 408 4.97 14.81 3.78
CA ASP A 408 6.25 14.20 3.41
C ASP A 408 6.98 14.95 2.28
N LYS A 409 6.25 15.68 1.44
CA LYS A 409 6.73 16.48 0.29
C LYS A 409 6.94 17.97 0.61
N TYR A 410 7.00 18.39 1.88
CA TYR A 410 7.15 19.79 2.28
C TYR A 410 6.02 20.71 1.76
N MET A 411 4.82 20.14 1.64
CA MET A 411 3.59 20.88 1.39
C MET A 411 2.81 20.99 2.69
N TYR A 412 1.99 22.03 2.81
CA TYR A 412 1.22 22.33 4.01
C TYR A 412 -0.29 22.14 3.74
N PRO A 413 -0.79 20.90 3.85
CA PRO A 413 -2.19 20.61 3.61
C PRO A 413 -3.09 21.07 4.76
N VAL A 414 -4.31 21.51 4.45
CA VAL A 414 -5.39 21.71 5.44
C VAL A 414 -6.57 20.82 5.06
N LEU A 415 -7.05 20.01 6.01
CA LEU A 415 -8.20 19.12 5.84
C LEU A 415 -9.47 19.74 6.44
N ILE A 416 -10.56 19.86 5.68
CA ILE A 416 -11.82 20.44 6.17
C ILE A 416 -12.96 19.44 5.93
N LYS A 417 -13.81 19.24 6.93
CA LYS A 417 -15.07 18.48 6.76
C LYS A 417 -16.13 19.35 6.10
N GLY A 418 -16.83 18.85 5.10
CA GLY A 418 -17.83 19.58 4.32
C GLY A 418 -18.93 20.20 5.18
N LYS A 419 -19.41 19.47 6.20
CA LYS A 419 -20.37 19.97 7.19
C LYS A 419 -19.92 21.20 8.00
N ASN A 420 -18.61 21.45 8.09
CA ASN A 420 -18.04 22.58 8.82
C ASN A 420 -17.87 23.83 7.91
N ILE A 421 -18.15 23.71 6.61
CA ILE A 421 -17.98 24.80 5.66
C ILE A 421 -19.08 25.84 5.84
N SER A 422 -18.68 27.11 5.81
CA SER A 422 -19.55 28.27 5.87
C SER A 422 -19.01 29.38 4.97
N GLU A 423 -19.75 30.46 4.79
CA GLU A 423 -19.31 31.61 3.96
C GLU A 423 -18.06 32.31 4.53
N ASN A 424 -17.82 32.20 5.85
CA ASN A 424 -16.65 32.76 6.52
C ASN A 424 -15.48 31.76 6.47
N LEU A 425 -14.83 31.70 5.31
CA LEU A 425 -13.73 30.76 5.04
C LEU A 425 -12.52 30.99 5.97
N ASP A 426 -12.25 32.22 6.40
CA ASP A 426 -11.13 32.54 7.31
C ASP A 426 -11.28 31.87 8.68
N LYS A 427 -12.53 31.84 9.19
CA LYS A 427 -12.86 31.12 10.42
C LYS A 427 -12.75 29.61 10.23
N VAL A 428 -13.22 29.08 9.10
CA VAL A 428 -13.18 27.63 8.81
C VAL A 428 -11.73 27.15 8.70
N ILE A 429 -10.90 27.80 7.87
CA ILE A 429 -9.48 27.48 7.72
C ILE A 429 -8.74 27.66 9.05
N GLY A 430 -9.03 28.73 9.78
CA GLY A 430 -8.39 28.99 11.07
C GLY A 430 -8.66 27.92 12.12
N ASN A 431 -9.90 27.46 12.21
CA ASN A 431 -10.28 26.36 13.11
C ASN A 431 -9.60 25.05 12.69
N ALA A 432 -9.59 24.75 11.39
CA ALA A 432 -8.91 23.57 10.86
C ALA A 432 -7.41 23.63 11.12
N PHE A 433 -6.77 24.78 10.92
CA PHE A 433 -5.34 24.98 11.19
C PHE A 433 -5.02 24.74 12.66
N ALA A 434 -5.80 25.30 13.59
CA ALA A 434 -5.57 25.13 15.03
C ALA A 434 -5.71 23.67 15.51
N GLU A 435 -6.48 22.84 14.81
CA GLU A 435 -6.58 21.40 15.09
C GLU A 435 -5.37 20.62 14.53
N GLN A 436 -4.84 21.08 13.40
CA GLN A 436 -3.90 20.31 12.55
C GLN A 436 -2.43 20.70 12.71
N TYR A 437 -2.20 21.92 13.18
CA TYR A 437 -0.89 22.52 13.37
C TYR A 437 -0.78 23.10 14.78
N CYS A 438 0.45 23.42 15.21
CA CYS A 438 0.70 24.17 16.44
C CYS A 438 0.23 25.64 16.26
N GLY A 439 -0.55 26.15 17.22
CA GLY A 439 -1.46 27.29 16.98
C GLY A 439 -0.84 28.68 16.76
N GLU A 440 0.44 28.89 17.07
CA GLU A 440 1.05 30.23 17.07
C GLU A 440 1.29 30.79 15.65
N ASP A 441 1.32 29.93 14.62
CA ASP A 441 1.66 30.33 13.24
C ASP A 441 0.45 30.61 12.34
N ARG A 442 -0.77 30.74 12.88
CA ARG A 442 -1.98 30.90 12.03
C ARG A 442 -1.90 32.10 11.09
N GLU A 443 -1.46 33.25 11.61
CA GLU A 443 -1.37 34.48 10.81
C GLU A 443 -0.25 34.37 9.75
N LYS A 444 0.88 33.77 10.14
CA LYS A 444 1.97 33.41 9.23
C LYS A 444 1.49 32.50 8.12
N TYR A 445 0.69 31.48 8.44
CA TYR A 445 0.10 30.57 7.47
C TYR A 445 -0.83 31.31 6.52
N ALA A 446 -1.65 32.24 6.98
CA ALA A 446 -2.53 33.02 6.11
C ALA A 446 -1.75 33.81 5.05
N GLN A 447 -0.60 34.36 5.41
CA GLN A 447 0.26 35.19 4.54
C GLN A 447 1.30 34.40 3.73
N TYR A 448 1.48 33.11 4.02
CA TYR A 448 2.44 32.26 3.33
C TYR A 448 2.11 32.08 1.84
N GLY A 449 3.12 31.76 1.03
CA GLY A 449 2.94 31.52 -0.40
C GLY A 449 1.95 30.38 -0.69
N THR A 450 1.27 30.47 -1.84
CA THR A 450 0.20 29.52 -2.20
C THR A 450 0.74 28.23 -2.79
N GLU A 451 1.95 28.26 -3.34
CA GLU A 451 2.64 27.17 -4.03
C GLU A 451 2.73 25.91 -3.17
N HIS A 452 2.99 26.06 -1.87
CA HIS A 452 3.08 24.94 -0.93
C HIS A 452 1.76 24.60 -0.21
N LYS A 453 0.67 25.35 -0.43
CA LYS A 453 -0.59 25.16 0.30
C LYS A 453 -1.55 24.25 -0.46
N VAL A 454 -1.99 23.18 0.18
CA VAL A 454 -3.00 22.26 -0.38
C VAL A 454 -4.26 22.27 0.49
N LEU A 455 -5.44 22.26 -0.13
CA LEU A 455 -6.70 22.12 0.57
C LEU A 455 -7.34 20.77 0.25
N LEU A 456 -7.72 20.04 1.30
CA LEU A 456 -8.47 18.79 1.21
C LEU A 456 -9.83 19.00 1.86
N VAL A 457 -10.91 18.65 1.17
CA VAL A 457 -12.29 18.83 1.65
C VAL A 457 -13.00 17.48 1.61
N ASP A 458 -13.37 16.97 2.79
CA ASP A 458 -14.03 15.66 2.93
C ASP A 458 -15.56 15.78 2.98
N ASN A 459 -16.28 15.00 2.17
CA ASN A 459 -17.75 14.96 2.09
C ASN A 459 -18.40 16.33 1.91
N PHE A 460 -18.09 17.03 0.82
CA PHE A 460 -18.65 18.35 0.51
C PHE A 460 -20.17 18.35 0.31
N ASP A 461 -20.76 17.19 0.02
CA ASP A 461 -22.21 17.00 -0.02
C ASP A 461 -22.89 17.28 1.34
N GLU A 462 -22.18 17.15 2.46
CA GLU A 462 -22.70 17.50 3.80
C GLU A 462 -22.75 19.02 4.05
N CYS A 463 -22.25 19.85 3.12
CA CYS A 463 -22.28 21.30 3.24
C CYS A 463 -23.71 21.86 3.05
N THR A 464 -24.19 22.62 4.04
CA THR A 464 -25.55 23.17 4.10
C THR A 464 -25.75 24.44 3.26
N LEU A 465 -24.69 24.98 2.68
CA LEU A 465 -24.77 26.15 1.79
C LEU A 465 -25.54 25.81 0.51
N ASN A 466 -26.26 26.80 -0.03
CA ASN A 466 -26.85 26.70 -1.36
C ASN A 466 -25.77 26.71 -2.46
N ASP A 467 -26.13 26.31 -3.68
CA ASP A 467 -25.20 26.14 -4.79
C ASP A 467 -24.44 27.43 -5.16
N THR A 468 -25.11 28.57 -5.10
CA THR A 468 -24.50 29.89 -5.36
C THR A 468 -23.40 30.21 -4.33
N ALA A 469 -23.66 29.93 -3.05
CA ALA A 469 -22.69 30.13 -1.98
C ALA A 469 -21.55 29.09 -2.05
N LYS A 470 -21.86 27.82 -2.36
CA LYS A 470 -20.85 26.76 -2.59
C LYS A 470 -19.86 27.18 -3.69
N LYS A 471 -20.36 27.71 -4.82
CA LYS A 471 -19.51 28.21 -5.92
C LYS A 471 -18.56 29.31 -5.45
N LYS A 472 -19.08 30.33 -4.76
CA LYS A 472 -18.27 31.44 -4.22
C LYS A 472 -17.20 30.96 -3.23
N VAL A 473 -17.52 29.95 -2.41
CA VAL A 473 -16.57 29.38 -1.46
C VAL A 473 -15.45 28.62 -2.18
N ILE A 474 -15.77 27.84 -3.22
CA ILE A 474 -14.76 27.14 -4.04
C ILE A 474 -13.85 28.15 -4.74
N ASP A 475 -14.39 29.24 -5.29
CA ASP A 475 -13.58 30.32 -5.89
C ASP A 475 -12.54 30.86 -4.89
N LYS A 476 -12.99 31.21 -3.68
CA LYS A 476 -12.11 31.69 -2.60
C LYS A 476 -11.06 30.66 -2.17
N MET A 477 -11.38 29.37 -2.23
CA MET A 477 -10.41 28.30 -1.95
C MET A 477 -9.32 28.26 -3.04
N LEU A 478 -9.69 28.33 -4.31
CA LEU A 478 -8.73 28.31 -5.42
C LEU A 478 -7.79 29.53 -5.42
N ASP A 479 -8.21 30.66 -4.87
CA ASP A 479 -7.33 31.84 -4.75
C ASP A 479 -6.24 31.69 -3.69
N ARG A 480 -6.38 30.73 -2.75
CA ARG A 480 -5.52 30.60 -1.55
C ARG A 480 -4.64 29.36 -1.52
N PHE A 481 -4.94 28.39 -2.38
CA PHE A 481 -4.28 27.08 -2.39
C PHE A 481 -3.84 26.73 -3.82
N SER A 482 -2.65 26.15 -3.96
CA SER A 482 -2.16 25.66 -5.26
C SER A 482 -2.95 24.46 -5.75
N LYS A 483 -3.56 23.70 -4.84
CA LYS A 483 -4.42 22.56 -5.17
C LYS A 483 -5.57 22.40 -4.18
N VAL A 484 -6.76 22.12 -4.69
CA VAL A 484 -7.98 21.86 -3.91
C VAL A 484 -8.55 20.49 -4.32
N ILE A 485 -8.63 19.55 -3.38
CA ILE A 485 -9.19 18.21 -3.59
C ILE A 485 -10.44 18.07 -2.75
N ILE A 486 -11.57 17.78 -3.39
CA ILE A 486 -12.89 17.71 -2.77
C ILE A 486 -13.47 16.31 -2.98
N THR A 487 -13.97 15.68 -1.94
CA THR A 487 -14.74 14.44 -2.04
C THR A 487 -16.24 14.71 -1.88
N THR A 488 -17.09 13.92 -2.55
CA THR A 488 -18.55 14.01 -2.47
C THR A 488 -19.19 12.64 -2.67
N LYS A 489 -20.41 12.44 -2.17
CA LYS A 489 -21.23 11.27 -2.54
C LYS A 489 -21.53 11.24 -4.05
N GLU A 490 -21.66 10.03 -4.58
CA GLU A 490 -22.20 9.78 -5.92
C GLU A 490 -23.68 10.15 -5.93
N ASN A 491 -24.12 10.95 -6.89
CA ASN A 491 -25.49 11.44 -6.92
C ASN A 491 -25.99 11.46 -8.37
N GLU A 492 -26.97 10.59 -8.69
CA GLU A 492 -27.51 10.42 -10.06
C GLU A 492 -28.16 11.71 -10.59
N GLY A 493 -28.53 12.66 -9.71
CA GLY A 493 -29.06 13.97 -10.04
C GLY A 493 -28.04 15.12 -10.09
N VAL A 494 -26.75 14.88 -9.78
CA VAL A 494 -25.70 15.93 -9.79
C VAL A 494 -25.10 16.10 -11.19
N SER A 495 -26.02 16.41 -12.09
CA SER A 495 -25.74 17.40 -13.12
C SER A 495 -25.42 18.79 -12.51
N SER A 496 -25.38 18.99 -11.19
CA SER A 496 -24.88 20.23 -10.56
C SER A 496 -23.35 20.41 -10.68
N SER A 497 -22.64 19.45 -11.30
CA SER A 497 -21.31 19.64 -11.89
C SER A 497 -21.31 20.47 -13.19
N TYR A 498 -22.47 20.87 -13.73
CA TYR A 498 -22.56 21.84 -14.83
C TYR A 498 -21.78 23.15 -14.55
N TYR A 499 -21.56 23.52 -13.28
CA TYR A 499 -20.84 24.74 -12.88
C TYR A 499 -19.31 24.64 -12.87
N LEU A 500 -18.74 23.43 -12.97
CA LEU A 500 -17.29 23.17 -12.83
C LEU A 500 -16.61 22.80 -14.15
N MET A 501 -17.39 22.36 -15.14
CA MET A 501 -16.88 21.97 -16.47
C MET A 501 -16.38 23.15 -17.31
N GLU A 502 -16.68 24.40 -16.91
CA GLU A 502 -16.19 25.61 -17.61
C GLU A 502 -14.83 26.13 -17.09
N LYS A 503 -14.31 25.56 -16.00
CA LYS A 503 -12.99 25.96 -15.48
C LYS A 503 -11.88 25.11 -16.09
N LYS A 504 -10.91 25.77 -16.73
CA LYS A 504 -9.62 25.13 -17.09
C LYS A 504 -9.00 24.52 -15.83
N GLU A 505 -8.24 23.44 -15.98
CA GLU A 505 -7.48 22.79 -14.88
C GLU A 505 -8.35 22.12 -13.80
N THR A 506 -9.53 21.58 -14.17
CA THR A 506 -10.42 20.83 -13.27
C THR A 506 -10.52 19.35 -13.66
N LEU A 507 -10.39 18.45 -12.68
CA LEU A 507 -10.64 17.03 -12.81
C LEU A 507 -11.91 16.65 -12.04
N LEU A 508 -12.87 16.04 -12.74
CA LEU A 508 -14.00 15.34 -12.12
C LEU A 508 -13.82 13.84 -12.36
N ALA A 509 -13.72 13.08 -11.28
CA ALA A 509 -13.51 11.64 -11.36
C ALA A 509 -14.29 10.87 -10.28
N ARG A 510 -14.61 9.61 -10.57
CA ARG A 510 -15.26 8.66 -9.66
C ARG A 510 -14.25 7.68 -9.11
N ILE A 511 -14.23 7.49 -7.79
CA ILE A 511 -13.47 6.44 -7.13
C ILE A 511 -14.11 5.09 -7.46
N LYS A 512 -13.33 4.20 -8.08
CA LYS A 512 -13.80 2.87 -8.45
C LYS A 512 -13.50 1.84 -7.35
N PRO A 513 -14.34 0.80 -7.23
CA PRO A 513 -13.97 -0.41 -6.51
C PRO A 513 -12.63 -0.96 -7.02
N LEU A 514 -11.85 -1.63 -6.17
CA LEU A 514 -10.52 -2.09 -6.55
C LEU A 514 -10.61 -3.12 -7.69
N GLY A 515 -9.85 -2.92 -8.77
CA GLY A 515 -9.64 -3.94 -9.81
C GLY A 515 -8.95 -5.18 -9.26
N HIS A 516 -8.86 -6.24 -10.06
CA HIS A 516 -8.16 -7.49 -9.76
C HIS A 516 -6.71 -7.26 -9.34
N VAL A 517 -6.00 -6.34 -9.99
CA VAL A 517 -4.62 -6.00 -9.62
C VAL A 517 -4.55 -5.39 -8.22
N LYS A 518 -5.36 -4.36 -7.96
CA LYS A 518 -5.36 -3.62 -6.68
C LYS A 518 -5.94 -4.45 -5.52
N ARG A 519 -6.92 -5.31 -5.79
CA ARG A 519 -7.40 -6.35 -4.86
C ARG A 519 -6.24 -7.27 -4.44
N ASN A 520 -5.48 -7.78 -5.41
CA ASN A 520 -4.34 -8.64 -5.13
C ASN A 520 -3.22 -7.91 -4.37
N GLU A 521 -2.99 -6.62 -4.65
CA GLU A 521 -2.07 -5.78 -3.87
C GLU A 521 -2.52 -5.70 -2.41
N LEU A 522 -3.80 -5.40 -2.15
CA LEU A 522 -4.34 -5.31 -0.79
C LEU A 522 -4.23 -6.64 -0.03
N VAL A 523 -4.54 -7.77 -0.68
CA VAL A 523 -4.37 -9.11 -0.10
C VAL A 523 -2.89 -9.40 0.20
N LYS A 524 -1.98 -9.01 -0.70
CA LYS A 524 -0.53 -9.18 -0.48
C LYS A 524 -0.06 -8.35 0.70
N LYS A 525 -0.43 -7.06 0.79
CA LYS A 525 -0.14 -6.22 1.96
C LYS A 525 -0.69 -6.84 3.23
N PHE A 526 -1.95 -7.31 3.19
CA PHE A 526 -2.57 -7.95 4.35
C PHE A 526 -1.72 -9.08 4.93
N TYR A 527 -1.33 -10.08 4.13
CA TYR A 527 -0.54 -11.19 4.65
C TYR A 527 0.91 -10.84 4.95
N SER A 528 1.49 -9.88 4.24
CA SER A 528 2.87 -9.45 4.48
C SER A 528 3.02 -8.67 5.78
N THR A 529 1.96 -7.98 6.23
CA THR A 529 1.98 -7.17 7.45
C THR A 529 1.28 -7.86 8.64
N TYR A 530 0.34 -8.76 8.39
CA TYR A 530 -0.37 -9.48 9.46
C TYR A 530 0.48 -10.57 10.13
N ASP A 531 1.33 -11.27 9.37
CA ASP A 531 2.25 -12.28 9.91
C ASP A 531 3.65 -11.70 10.05
N VAL A 532 4.12 -11.53 11.30
CA VAL A 532 5.44 -10.94 11.60
C VAL A 532 6.58 -11.78 11.01
N ASN A 533 6.35 -13.08 10.78
CA ASN A 533 7.33 -13.99 10.18
C ASN A 533 7.22 -14.07 8.64
N ALA A 534 6.39 -13.25 7.99
CA ALA A 534 6.17 -13.33 6.54
C ALA A 534 7.46 -13.20 5.71
N SER A 535 8.47 -12.46 6.22
CA SER A 535 9.79 -12.30 5.59
C SER A 535 10.63 -13.59 5.58
N THR A 536 10.32 -14.54 6.47
CA THR A 536 11.00 -15.85 6.57
C THR A 536 10.33 -16.95 5.74
N LEU A 537 9.11 -16.71 5.25
CA LEU A 537 8.40 -17.65 4.39
C LEU A 537 9.14 -17.83 3.06
N LYS A 538 9.18 -19.08 2.56
CA LYS A 538 9.63 -19.33 1.18
C LYS A 538 8.70 -18.58 0.23
N GLN A 539 9.25 -17.90 -0.79
CA GLN A 539 8.51 -17.08 -1.76
C GLN A 539 7.24 -17.76 -2.32
N GLN A 540 7.31 -19.06 -2.62
CA GLN A 540 6.16 -19.84 -3.10
C GLN A 540 5.02 -19.96 -2.06
N ALA A 541 5.33 -20.08 -0.77
CA ALA A 541 4.32 -20.22 0.28
C ALA A 541 3.51 -18.93 0.44
N LEU A 542 4.18 -17.77 0.45
CA LEU A 542 3.51 -16.47 0.47
C LEU A 542 2.66 -16.28 -0.79
N LEU A 543 3.18 -16.64 -1.97
CA LEU A 543 2.43 -16.56 -3.23
C LEU A 543 1.14 -17.41 -3.17
N ASP A 544 1.22 -18.63 -2.63
CA ASP A 544 0.05 -19.52 -2.49
C ASP A 544 -0.96 -19.00 -1.47
N GLN A 545 -0.50 -18.39 -0.38
CA GLN A 545 -1.36 -17.71 0.61
C GLN A 545 -2.08 -16.50 -0.01
N VAL A 546 -1.38 -15.67 -0.78
CA VAL A 546 -1.96 -14.53 -1.50
C VAL A 546 -2.97 -15.00 -2.56
N LYS A 547 -2.67 -16.07 -3.31
CA LYS A 547 -3.63 -16.66 -4.25
C LYS A 547 -4.90 -17.14 -3.53
N ALA A 548 -4.73 -17.89 -2.44
CA ALA A 548 -5.85 -18.41 -1.67
C ALA A 548 -6.72 -17.31 -1.06
N GLY A 549 -6.10 -16.26 -0.49
CA GLY A 549 -6.84 -15.11 0.04
C GLY A 549 -7.52 -14.29 -1.05
N PHE A 550 -6.89 -14.12 -2.21
CA PHE A 550 -7.51 -13.46 -3.35
C PHE A 550 -8.71 -14.25 -3.89
N ASP A 551 -8.56 -15.56 -4.08
CA ASP A 551 -9.64 -16.42 -4.56
C ASP A 551 -10.79 -16.48 -3.55
N MET A 552 -10.49 -16.46 -2.24
CA MET A 552 -11.49 -16.30 -1.19
C MET A 552 -12.25 -14.99 -1.36
N VAL A 553 -11.55 -13.86 -1.42
CA VAL A 553 -12.16 -12.53 -1.62
C VAL A 553 -12.99 -12.48 -2.89
N GLU A 554 -12.51 -13.02 -4.02
CA GLU A 554 -13.27 -13.12 -5.27
C GLU A 554 -14.55 -13.93 -5.13
N ASN A 555 -14.49 -15.08 -4.46
CA ASN A 555 -15.65 -15.92 -4.24
C ASN A 555 -16.68 -15.24 -3.32
N PHE A 556 -16.23 -14.48 -2.32
CA PHE A 556 -17.08 -13.73 -1.39
C PHE A 556 -17.72 -12.48 -2.00
N LEU A 557 -16.93 -11.66 -2.70
CA LEU A 557 -17.46 -10.43 -3.30
C LEU A 557 -18.40 -10.74 -4.47
N GLY A 558 -18.29 -11.94 -5.04
CA GLY A 558 -18.99 -12.38 -6.23
C GLY A 558 -18.66 -11.51 -7.44
N LYS A 559 -19.14 -11.90 -8.63
CA LYS A 559 -18.74 -11.17 -9.84
C LYS A 559 -19.32 -9.76 -9.96
N GLU A 560 -20.38 -9.36 -9.24
CA GLU A 560 -21.02 -8.04 -9.49
C GLU A 560 -21.82 -7.36 -8.34
N TYR A 561 -21.83 -7.84 -7.10
CA TYR A 561 -22.89 -7.40 -6.14
C TYR A 561 -22.41 -6.71 -4.87
N MET A 562 -21.14 -6.91 -4.49
CA MET A 562 -20.48 -6.11 -3.47
C MET A 562 -19.30 -5.41 -4.13
N PRO A 563 -19.23 -4.07 -4.09
CA PRO A 563 -18.07 -3.38 -4.64
C PRO A 563 -16.83 -3.85 -3.89
N SER A 564 -15.74 -4.13 -4.61
CA SER A 564 -14.43 -4.52 -4.06
C SER A 564 -13.74 -3.36 -3.32
N TYR A 565 -14.44 -2.70 -2.40
CA TYR A 565 -13.88 -1.67 -1.54
C TYR A 565 -13.00 -2.27 -0.44
N PRO A 566 -11.96 -1.54 0.01
CA PRO A 566 -10.98 -2.06 0.96
C PRO A 566 -11.59 -2.60 2.27
N ILE A 567 -12.63 -1.95 2.79
CA ILE A 567 -13.26 -2.33 4.07
C ILE A 567 -13.81 -3.76 4.04
N TYR A 568 -14.37 -4.19 2.92
CA TYR A 568 -14.96 -5.52 2.79
C TYR A 568 -13.90 -6.59 2.60
N ILE A 569 -12.90 -6.31 1.75
CA ILE A 569 -11.77 -7.19 1.52
C ILE A 569 -11.06 -7.47 2.85
N LEU A 570 -10.75 -6.42 3.61
CA LEU A 570 -10.09 -6.55 4.91
C LEU A 570 -10.96 -7.27 5.95
N SER A 571 -12.27 -7.04 5.95
CA SER A 571 -13.20 -7.73 6.86
C SER A 571 -13.28 -9.24 6.57
N ILE A 572 -13.27 -9.64 5.30
CA ILE A 572 -13.26 -11.05 4.87
C ILE A 572 -11.95 -11.71 5.31
N LEU A 573 -10.81 -11.07 4.99
CA LEU A 573 -9.49 -11.60 5.34
C LEU A 573 -9.30 -11.73 6.86
N LEU A 574 -9.71 -10.71 7.63
CA LEU A 574 -9.61 -10.70 9.09
C LEU A 574 -10.51 -11.73 9.76
N SER A 575 -11.74 -11.88 9.28
CA SER A 575 -12.68 -12.89 9.79
C SER A 575 -12.08 -14.29 9.59
N ASN A 576 -11.55 -14.56 8.40
CA ASN A 576 -10.95 -15.85 8.09
C ASN A 576 -9.70 -16.15 8.91
N THR A 577 -8.82 -15.17 9.17
CA THR A 577 -7.62 -15.41 10.00
C THR A 577 -7.97 -15.67 11.46
N LYS A 578 -8.93 -14.95 12.03
CA LYS A 578 -9.38 -15.18 13.42
C LYS A 578 -10.06 -16.53 13.58
N MET A 579 -10.79 -17.02 12.58
CA MET A 579 -11.50 -18.30 12.64
C MET A 579 -10.60 -19.54 12.59
N GLN A 580 -9.39 -19.47 12.02
CA GLN A 580 -8.45 -20.60 12.11
C GLN A 580 -8.12 -20.99 13.57
N SER A 581 -8.44 -20.13 14.55
CA SER A 581 -8.29 -20.38 15.98
C SER A 581 -9.54 -20.88 16.71
N SER A 582 -10.74 -20.83 16.11
CA SER A 582 -12.00 -21.20 16.77
C SER A 582 -12.74 -22.34 16.06
N SER A 583 -12.90 -23.47 16.77
CA SER A 583 -13.60 -24.67 16.30
C SER A 583 -15.12 -24.52 16.36
N LEU A 584 -15.73 -23.76 15.44
CA LEU A 584 -17.20 -23.64 15.38
C LEU A 584 -17.76 -24.13 14.04
N GLU A 585 -18.88 -24.85 14.14
CA GLU A 585 -19.53 -25.68 13.11
C GLU A 585 -20.14 -24.92 11.90
N GLN A 586 -19.91 -23.61 11.78
CA GLN A 586 -20.34 -22.81 10.63
C GLN A 586 -19.22 -22.74 9.58
N THR A 587 -19.59 -22.81 8.30
CA THR A 587 -18.65 -22.55 7.21
C THR A 587 -18.08 -21.12 7.34
N SER A 588 -16.81 -20.91 6.96
CA SER A 588 -16.14 -19.60 7.02
C SER A 588 -16.92 -18.47 6.32
N TYR A 589 -17.83 -18.82 5.39
CA TYR A 589 -18.59 -17.88 4.57
C TYR A 589 -19.80 -17.26 5.26
N GLY A 590 -20.67 -18.04 5.91
CA GLY A 590 -21.82 -17.48 6.64
C GLY A 590 -21.39 -16.49 7.71
N TYR A 591 -20.32 -16.81 8.43
CA TYR A 591 -19.75 -15.95 9.47
C TYR A 591 -19.25 -14.59 8.95
N CYS A 592 -18.62 -14.53 7.76
CA CYS A 592 -18.12 -13.27 7.23
C CYS A 592 -19.26 -12.29 6.93
N TYR A 593 -20.41 -12.75 6.43
CA TYR A 593 -21.57 -11.88 6.20
C TYR A 593 -22.25 -11.46 7.50
N GLU A 594 -22.37 -12.36 8.47
CA GLU A 594 -22.85 -11.99 9.82
C GLU A 594 -21.93 -10.94 10.43
N ALA A 595 -20.61 -11.15 10.38
CA ALA A 595 -19.63 -10.21 10.89
C ALA A 595 -19.72 -8.85 10.17
N LEU A 596 -19.91 -8.82 8.85
CA LEU A 596 -20.08 -7.58 8.08
C LEU A 596 -21.35 -6.82 8.51
N ILE A 597 -22.49 -7.50 8.63
CA ILE A 597 -23.76 -6.90 9.05
C ILE A 597 -23.65 -6.41 10.50
N THR A 598 -23.10 -7.23 11.40
CA THR A 598 -22.84 -6.86 12.79
C THR A 598 -21.91 -5.65 12.88
N CYS A 599 -20.81 -5.63 12.12
CA CYS A 599 -19.89 -4.48 12.10
C CYS A 599 -20.60 -3.21 11.61
N ALA A 600 -21.40 -3.30 10.55
CA ALA A 600 -22.19 -2.16 10.07
C ALA A 600 -23.14 -1.65 11.16
N LEU A 601 -23.86 -2.54 11.83
CA LEU A 601 -24.76 -2.18 12.94
C LEU A 601 -24.01 -1.56 14.13
N MET A 602 -22.83 -2.09 14.50
CA MET A 602 -22.00 -1.57 15.59
C MET A 602 -21.52 -0.13 15.38
N THR A 603 -21.47 0.36 14.14
CA THR A 603 -21.11 1.77 13.86
C THR A 603 -22.23 2.76 14.14
N CYS A 604 -23.48 2.30 14.19
CA CYS A 604 -24.66 3.17 14.20
C CYS A 604 -25.62 2.91 15.37
N VAL A 605 -25.52 1.75 16.01
CA VAL A 605 -26.36 1.37 17.14
C VAL A 605 -25.57 1.57 18.44
N ASP A 606 -26.02 2.54 19.25
CA ASP A 606 -25.34 2.92 20.50
C ASP A 606 -25.38 1.80 21.55
N ASP A 607 -26.50 1.07 21.63
CA ASP A 607 -26.70 -0.05 22.55
C ASP A 607 -26.47 -1.39 21.84
N LYS A 608 -25.30 -1.97 22.07
CA LYS A 608 -24.88 -3.25 21.47
C LYS A 608 -25.81 -4.42 21.79
N THR A 609 -26.57 -4.37 22.89
CA THR A 609 -27.53 -5.43 23.24
C THR A 609 -28.72 -5.50 22.28
N LYS A 610 -28.95 -4.44 21.48
CA LYS A 610 -30.06 -4.36 20.51
C LYS A 610 -29.71 -4.90 19.12
N ILE A 611 -28.45 -5.20 18.83
CA ILE A 611 -27.99 -5.60 17.47
C ILE A 611 -28.80 -6.77 16.91
N ASP A 612 -29.09 -7.78 17.75
CA ASP A 612 -29.88 -8.95 17.37
C ASP A 612 -31.29 -8.59 16.87
N ARG A 613 -31.92 -7.58 17.48
CA ARG A 613 -33.26 -7.09 17.09
C ARG A 613 -33.24 -6.46 15.71
N TYR A 614 -32.21 -5.66 15.39
CA TYR A 614 -32.02 -5.09 14.05
C TYR A 614 -31.78 -6.17 13.00
N TYR A 615 -30.98 -7.18 13.36
CA TYR A 615 -30.71 -8.31 12.49
C TYR A 615 -32.00 -9.08 12.16
N ASN A 616 -32.86 -9.33 13.14
CA ASN A 616 -34.15 -10.00 12.91
C ASN A 616 -35.10 -9.19 12.02
N VAL A 617 -35.14 -7.85 12.20
CA VAL A 617 -35.90 -6.96 11.29
C VAL A 617 -35.39 -7.09 9.85
N LEU A 618 -34.07 -7.00 9.65
CA LEU A 618 -33.46 -7.10 8.33
C LEU A 618 -33.77 -8.45 7.66
N MET A 619 -33.72 -9.54 8.41
CA MET A 619 -34.04 -10.88 7.93
C MET A 619 -35.49 -11.00 7.46
N ASN A 620 -36.46 -10.56 8.28
CA ASN A 620 -37.88 -10.61 7.94
C ASN A 620 -38.22 -9.66 6.79
N LEU A 621 -37.62 -8.47 6.76
CA LEU A 621 -37.78 -7.49 5.69
C LEU A 621 -37.26 -8.02 4.35
N ALA A 622 -36.11 -8.69 4.36
CA ALA A 622 -35.54 -9.31 3.16
C ALA A 622 -36.50 -10.37 2.59
N TYR A 623 -37.04 -11.25 3.43
CA TYR A 623 -38.01 -12.24 2.96
C TYR A 623 -39.31 -11.60 2.42
N TYR A 624 -39.81 -10.55 3.07
CA TYR A 624 -40.97 -9.79 2.58
C TYR A 624 -40.73 -9.22 1.18
N ILE A 625 -39.57 -8.61 0.95
CA ILE A 625 -39.17 -8.07 -0.37
C ILE A 625 -39.04 -9.20 -1.41
N PHE A 626 -38.48 -10.35 -1.03
CA PHE A 626 -38.35 -11.51 -1.91
C PHE A 626 -39.71 -11.98 -2.44
N LYS A 627 -40.72 -12.07 -1.58
CA LYS A 627 -42.09 -12.45 -1.99
C LYS A 627 -42.77 -11.43 -2.91
N LYS A 628 -42.26 -10.20 -2.99
CA LYS A 628 -42.68 -9.16 -3.94
C LYS A 628 -41.79 -9.07 -5.19
N ASN A 629 -41.11 -10.16 -5.56
CA ASN A 629 -40.18 -10.24 -6.70
C ASN A 629 -38.97 -9.30 -6.58
N GLY A 630 -38.51 -9.01 -5.37
CA GLY A 630 -37.26 -8.27 -5.16
C GLY A 630 -37.31 -6.77 -5.46
N LYS A 631 -38.50 -6.19 -5.65
CA LYS A 631 -38.67 -4.75 -5.94
C LYS A 631 -38.41 -3.87 -4.71
N SER A 632 -38.02 -2.62 -4.94
CA SER A 632 -37.92 -1.62 -3.87
C SER A 632 -39.27 -1.40 -3.20
N ILE A 633 -39.25 -1.17 -1.89
CA ILE A 633 -40.45 -0.96 -1.07
C ILE A 633 -40.73 0.53 -0.90
N SER A 634 -41.97 0.95 -0.97
CA SER A 634 -42.34 2.32 -0.63
C SER A 634 -42.30 2.57 0.89
N GLU A 635 -42.31 3.83 1.30
CA GLU A 635 -42.48 4.22 2.72
C GLU A 635 -43.73 3.58 3.34
N ASP A 636 -44.86 3.59 2.62
CA ASP A 636 -46.13 3.03 3.09
C ASP A 636 -46.07 1.50 3.22
N GLU A 637 -45.40 0.82 2.29
CA GLU A 637 -45.18 -0.63 2.36
C GLU A 637 -44.24 -1.00 3.51
N PHE A 638 -43.18 -0.21 3.74
CA PHE A 638 -42.25 -0.46 4.83
C PHE A 638 -42.93 -0.26 6.18
N GLN A 639 -43.71 0.81 6.34
CA GLN A 639 -44.45 1.05 7.57
C GLN A 639 -45.49 -0.03 7.83
N SER A 640 -46.20 -0.48 6.79
CA SER A 640 -47.18 -1.57 6.87
C SER A 640 -46.52 -2.89 7.29
N PHE A 641 -45.41 -3.27 6.64
CA PHE A 641 -44.60 -4.43 7.05
C PHE A 641 -44.16 -4.31 8.52
N TYR A 642 -43.68 -3.14 8.94
CA TYR A 642 -43.15 -2.95 10.28
C TYR A 642 -44.24 -3.06 11.35
N SER A 643 -45.44 -2.55 11.07
CA SER A 643 -46.61 -2.72 11.93
C SER A 643 -47.00 -4.19 12.08
N GLU A 644 -47.02 -4.97 11.00
CA GLU A 644 -47.27 -6.42 11.06
C GLU A 644 -46.18 -7.15 11.85
N TYR A 645 -44.92 -6.81 11.60
CA TYR A 645 -43.77 -7.41 12.30
C TYR A 645 -43.81 -7.15 13.82
N GLN A 646 -44.19 -5.95 14.25
CA GLN A 646 -44.31 -5.59 15.67
C GLN A 646 -45.41 -6.34 16.41
N ASN A 647 -46.40 -6.90 15.71
CA ASN A 647 -47.42 -7.75 16.33
C ASN A 647 -46.86 -9.13 16.74
N ILE A 648 -45.73 -9.54 16.15
CA ILE A 648 -45.12 -10.86 16.34
C ILE A 648 -43.84 -10.76 17.18
N TYR A 649 -43.04 -9.72 16.99
CA TYR A 649 -41.70 -9.59 17.60
C TYR A 649 -41.51 -8.28 18.37
N HIS A 650 -40.71 -8.32 19.44
CA HIS A 650 -40.30 -7.12 20.15
C HIS A 650 -39.23 -6.33 19.36
N ALA A 651 -39.53 -5.09 19.00
CA ALA A 651 -38.67 -4.24 18.17
C ALA A 651 -38.65 -2.77 18.63
N GLN A 652 -37.66 -2.00 18.17
CA GLN A 652 -37.60 -0.54 18.35
C GLN A 652 -38.72 0.17 17.57
N GLY A 653 -38.88 1.47 17.77
CA GLY A 653 -39.81 2.25 16.96
C GLY A 653 -39.38 2.32 15.49
N TYR A 654 -40.34 2.30 14.56
CA TYR A 654 -40.09 2.32 13.11
C TYR A 654 -39.09 3.41 12.68
N LYS A 655 -39.25 4.65 13.17
CA LYS A 655 -38.37 5.78 12.81
C LYS A 655 -36.92 5.56 13.26
N GLU A 656 -36.70 5.05 14.47
CA GLU A 656 -35.38 4.71 14.99
C GLU A 656 -34.74 3.62 14.13
N THR A 657 -35.51 2.56 13.83
CA THR A 657 -35.04 1.45 13.01
C THR A 657 -34.64 1.88 11.61
N LYS A 658 -35.53 2.58 10.90
CA LYS A 658 -35.29 3.09 9.55
C LYS A 658 -34.05 3.97 9.51
N ASN A 659 -33.94 4.95 10.42
CA ASN A 659 -32.82 5.89 10.43
C ASN A 659 -31.48 5.19 10.68
N ASN A 660 -31.43 4.22 11.61
CA ASN A 660 -30.21 3.47 11.88
C ASN A 660 -29.81 2.59 10.70
N LEU A 661 -30.76 1.91 10.03
CA LEU A 661 -30.49 1.06 8.88
C LEU A 661 -30.01 1.85 7.64
N LEU A 662 -30.51 3.08 7.45
CA LEU A 662 -30.01 4.02 6.44
C LEU A 662 -28.61 4.54 6.81
N LYS A 663 -28.40 4.92 8.08
CA LYS A 663 -27.13 5.46 8.57
C LYS A 663 -25.98 4.45 8.46
N CYS A 664 -26.25 3.16 8.73
CA CYS A 664 -25.25 2.10 8.56
C CYS A 664 -25.14 1.56 7.13
N ASN A 665 -25.87 2.16 6.18
CA ASN A 665 -25.90 1.77 4.77
C ASN A 665 -26.25 0.28 4.54
N LEU A 666 -27.15 -0.28 5.36
CA LEU A 666 -27.74 -1.60 5.10
C LEU A 666 -28.98 -1.48 4.21
N LEU A 667 -29.70 -0.36 4.34
CA LEU A 667 -30.72 0.11 3.42
C LEU A 667 -30.24 1.42 2.77
N ARG A 668 -30.72 1.67 1.55
CA ARG A 668 -30.59 2.95 0.84
C ARG A 668 -31.94 3.37 0.28
N SER A 669 -32.12 4.68 0.18
CA SER A 669 -33.23 5.26 -0.57
C SER A 669 -32.88 5.29 -2.06
N VAL A 670 -33.84 4.93 -2.91
CA VAL A 670 -33.75 5.04 -4.38
C VAL A 670 -34.14 6.45 -4.80
N ASP A 671 -35.17 6.97 -4.13
CA ASP A 671 -35.64 8.35 -4.13
C ASP A 671 -36.22 8.65 -2.74
N ASP A 672 -36.86 9.82 -2.54
CA ASP A 672 -37.41 10.21 -1.23
C ASP A 672 -38.51 9.28 -0.69
N TYR A 673 -39.00 8.31 -1.47
CA TYR A 673 -40.16 7.49 -1.13
C TYR A 673 -39.92 5.96 -1.22
N TYR A 674 -38.92 5.50 -1.97
CA TYR A 674 -38.61 4.08 -2.12
C TYR A 674 -37.28 3.66 -1.49
N TYR A 675 -37.27 2.46 -0.90
CA TYR A 675 -36.12 1.88 -0.19
C TYR A 675 -35.75 0.51 -0.76
N LYS A 676 -34.46 0.19 -0.72
CA LYS A 676 -33.93 -1.14 -1.03
C LYS A 676 -32.71 -1.45 -0.19
N PHE A 677 -32.34 -2.71 -0.10
CA PHE A 677 -31.04 -3.09 0.46
C PHE A 677 -29.91 -2.44 -0.34
N SER A 678 -28.91 -1.92 0.37
CA SER A 678 -27.74 -1.30 -0.29
C SER A 678 -26.97 -2.31 -1.12
N TYR A 679 -26.93 -3.56 -0.67
CA TYR A 679 -26.18 -4.65 -1.30
C TYR A 679 -27.06 -5.88 -1.52
N ASN A 680 -27.14 -6.34 -2.78
CA ASN A 680 -27.92 -7.50 -3.17
C ASN A 680 -27.50 -8.78 -2.42
N TYR A 681 -26.20 -8.95 -2.12
CA TYR A 681 -25.74 -10.13 -1.38
C TYR A 681 -26.15 -10.15 0.08
N ILE A 682 -26.14 -9.00 0.78
CA ILE A 682 -26.66 -8.93 2.16
C ILE A 682 -28.14 -9.33 2.14
N TYR A 683 -28.87 -8.85 1.14
CA TYR A 683 -30.25 -9.23 0.91
C TYR A 683 -30.41 -10.74 0.63
N TYR A 684 -29.68 -11.32 -0.33
CA TYR A 684 -29.74 -12.77 -0.63
C TYR A 684 -29.37 -13.64 0.57
N PHE A 685 -28.35 -13.23 1.32
CA PHE A 685 -27.91 -13.88 2.55
C PHE A 685 -29.01 -13.86 3.62
N LEU A 686 -29.66 -12.71 3.85
CA LEU A 686 -30.76 -12.59 4.80
C LEU A 686 -32.00 -13.40 4.38
N VAL A 687 -32.33 -13.43 3.08
CA VAL A 687 -33.41 -14.29 2.54
C VAL A 687 -33.07 -15.76 2.77
N ALA A 688 -31.84 -16.17 2.45
CA ALA A 688 -31.38 -17.53 2.63
C ALA A 688 -31.40 -17.96 4.10
N LYS A 689 -31.00 -17.07 5.02
CA LYS A 689 -31.07 -17.33 6.46
C LYS A 689 -32.52 -17.50 6.93
N TYR A 690 -33.43 -16.64 6.48
CA TYR A 690 -34.86 -16.81 6.77
C TYR A 690 -35.38 -18.16 6.27
N MET A 691 -35.10 -18.53 5.02
CA MET A 691 -35.56 -19.81 4.45
C MET A 691 -34.93 -21.02 5.16
N ALA A 692 -33.65 -20.91 5.53
CA ALA A 692 -32.93 -21.91 6.30
C ALA A 692 -33.59 -22.18 7.66
N ASP A 693 -33.95 -21.12 8.39
CA ASP A 693 -34.57 -21.22 9.72
C ASP A 693 -36.00 -21.80 9.64
N ASN A 694 -36.66 -21.73 8.48
CA ASN A 694 -38.03 -22.19 8.25
C ASN A 694 -38.12 -23.44 7.34
N ILE A 695 -37.02 -24.16 7.09
CA ILE A 695 -36.98 -25.29 6.14
C ILE A 695 -37.83 -26.50 6.56
N HIS A 696 -38.13 -26.63 7.85
CA HIS A 696 -38.93 -27.72 8.38
C HIS A 696 -40.42 -27.59 8.01
N ASP A 697 -40.85 -26.38 7.62
CA ASP A 697 -42.23 -26.12 7.21
C ASP A 697 -42.43 -26.37 5.71
N LYS A 698 -43.64 -26.78 5.33
CA LYS A 698 -44.00 -27.01 3.92
C LYS A 698 -43.70 -25.79 3.03
N LYS A 699 -43.96 -24.59 3.55
CA LYS A 699 -43.67 -23.33 2.84
C LYS A 699 -42.18 -23.16 2.55
N GLY A 700 -41.30 -23.51 3.50
CA GLY A 700 -39.84 -23.46 3.29
C GLY A 700 -39.36 -24.49 2.27
N GLN A 701 -39.97 -25.67 2.24
CA GLN A 701 -39.68 -26.71 1.24
C GLN A 701 -40.12 -26.29 -0.16
N ASP A 702 -41.34 -25.74 -0.30
CA ASP A 702 -41.86 -25.23 -1.57
C ASP A 702 -40.97 -24.08 -2.11
N ASP A 703 -40.50 -23.19 -1.22
CA ASP A 703 -39.58 -22.10 -1.58
C ASP A 703 -38.24 -22.64 -2.15
N ILE A 704 -37.68 -23.70 -1.55
CA ILE A 704 -36.43 -24.32 -2.05
C ILE A 704 -36.63 -24.97 -3.41
N MET A 705 -37.78 -25.61 -3.64
CA MET A 705 -38.09 -26.22 -4.93
C MET A 705 -38.20 -25.16 -6.03
N ASP A 706 -38.90 -24.03 -5.78
CA ASP A 706 -38.97 -22.92 -6.74
C ASP A 706 -37.59 -22.34 -7.09
N LEU A 707 -36.71 -22.23 -6.09
CA LEU A 707 -35.33 -21.79 -6.30
C LEU A 707 -34.56 -22.78 -7.19
N CYS A 708 -34.71 -24.08 -6.97
CA CYS A 708 -34.04 -25.12 -7.75
C CYS A 708 -34.56 -25.21 -9.19
N GLU A 709 -35.86 -25.07 -9.40
CA GLU A 709 -36.48 -25.07 -10.73
C GLU A 709 -35.95 -23.92 -11.60
N ASN A 710 -35.76 -22.76 -10.98
CA ASN A 710 -35.35 -21.50 -11.60
C ASN A 710 -33.89 -21.13 -11.30
N ILE A 711 -33.03 -22.12 -11.07
CA ILE A 711 -31.60 -21.92 -10.73
C ILE A 711 -30.76 -21.23 -11.82
N HIS A 712 -31.31 -21.04 -13.03
CA HIS A 712 -30.69 -20.20 -14.07
C HIS A 712 -30.73 -18.71 -13.71
N ASP A 713 -31.71 -18.29 -12.89
CA ASP A 713 -31.81 -16.94 -12.35
C ASP A 713 -30.70 -16.69 -11.32
N GLU A 714 -30.07 -15.53 -11.44
CA GLU A 714 -28.91 -15.16 -10.63
C GLU A 714 -29.24 -14.99 -9.15
N GLN A 715 -30.36 -14.32 -8.84
CA GLN A 715 -30.79 -14.10 -7.46
C GLN A 715 -31.09 -15.44 -6.80
N LYS A 716 -31.85 -16.30 -7.49
CA LYS A 716 -32.23 -17.61 -6.95
C LYS A 716 -31.03 -18.53 -6.72
N ALA A 717 -30.09 -18.60 -7.67
CA ALA A 717 -28.86 -19.38 -7.53
C ALA A 717 -28.01 -18.92 -6.33
N ASN A 718 -27.85 -17.60 -6.14
CA ASN A 718 -27.09 -17.09 -5.01
C ASN A 718 -27.77 -17.36 -3.66
N ILE A 719 -29.11 -17.27 -3.58
CA ILE A 719 -29.86 -17.65 -2.37
C ILE A 719 -29.59 -19.12 -2.03
N LEU A 720 -29.62 -20.02 -3.02
CA LEU A 720 -29.29 -21.45 -2.81
C LEU A 720 -27.85 -21.65 -2.29
N ILE A 721 -26.87 -20.90 -2.82
CA ILE A 721 -25.49 -20.93 -2.31
C ILE A 721 -25.47 -20.55 -0.83
N PHE A 722 -26.15 -19.47 -0.41
CA PHE A 722 -26.22 -19.09 1.00
C PHE A 722 -26.96 -20.10 1.87
N ILE A 723 -28.04 -20.69 1.39
CA ILE A 723 -28.74 -21.76 2.10
C ILE A 723 -27.77 -22.92 2.37
N ALA A 724 -26.93 -23.30 1.40
CA ALA A 724 -25.94 -24.36 1.58
C ALA A 724 -24.99 -24.12 2.78
N HIS A 725 -24.75 -22.85 3.14
CA HIS A 725 -23.93 -22.44 4.28
C HIS A 725 -24.66 -22.48 5.63
N HIS A 726 -25.98 -22.41 5.66
CA HIS A 726 -26.78 -22.28 6.90
C HIS A 726 -27.36 -23.59 7.44
N ILE A 727 -27.80 -24.51 6.57
CA ILE A 727 -28.53 -25.71 6.98
C ILE A 727 -27.69 -26.98 6.88
N LYS A 728 -28.18 -28.08 7.49
CA LYS A 728 -27.72 -29.46 7.26
C LYS A 728 -28.90 -30.37 6.84
N ALA A 729 -29.94 -29.80 6.22
CA ALA A 729 -31.17 -30.52 5.94
C ALA A 729 -31.02 -31.45 4.70
N PRO A 730 -31.35 -32.75 4.81
CA PRO A 730 -31.34 -33.68 3.68
C PRO A 730 -32.22 -33.22 2.51
N GLN A 731 -33.37 -32.61 2.80
CA GLN A 731 -34.33 -32.15 1.79
C GLN A 731 -33.71 -31.15 0.81
N PHE A 732 -32.83 -30.26 1.30
CA PHE A 732 -32.12 -29.31 0.46
C PHE A 732 -31.05 -29.99 -0.42
N ILE A 733 -30.32 -30.97 0.13
CA ILE A 733 -29.31 -31.72 -0.62
C ILE A 733 -30.01 -32.50 -1.74
N GLU A 734 -31.10 -33.19 -1.43
CA GLU A 734 -31.89 -33.96 -2.41
C GLU A 734 -32.45 -33.05 -3.52
N ALA A 735 -33.05 -31.91 -3.17
CA ALA A 735 -33.59 -30.96 -4.16
C ALA A 735 -32.51 -30.39 -5.10
N THR A 736 -31.36 -29.97 -4.55
CA THR A 736 -30.26 -29.43 -5.35
C THR A 736 -29.56 -30.51 -6.19
N GLN A 737 -29.45 -31.74 -5.67
CA GLN A 737 -28.94 -32.88 -6.44
C GLN A 737 -29.89 -33.28 -7.57
N LEU A 738 -31.21 -33.26 -7.34
CA LEU A 738 -32.21 -33.50 -8.37
C LEU A 738 -32.10 -32.46 -9.49
N ALA A 739 -31.95 -31.17 -9.14
CA ALA A 739 -31.74 -30.09 -10.12
C ALA A 739 -30.44 -30.25 -10.92
N LEU A 740 -29.41 -30.87 -10.33
CA LEU A 740 -28.15 -31.16 -11.02
C LEU A 740 -28.29 -32.34 -12.00
N ILE A 741 -28.88 -33.45 -11.58
CA ILE A 741 -28.94 -34.68 -12.40
C ILE A 741 -29.94 -34.55 -13.56
N THR A 742 -31.03 -33.80 -13.36
CA THR A 742 -32.06 -33.55 -14.39
C THR A 742 -31.62 -32.50 -15.42
N ALA A 743 -30.59 -31.70 -15.11
CA ALA A 743 -30.04 -30.71 -16.04
C ALA A 743 -29.45 -31.41 -17.27
N LEU A 744 -30.02 -31.10 -18.44
CA LEU A 744 -29.65 -31.69 -19.73
C LEU A 744 -29.65 -33.23 -19.72
N GLU A 745 -30.58 -33.87 -18.99
CA GLU A 745 -30.57 -35.32 -18.81
C GLU A 745 -30.67 -36.14 -20.09
N LYS A 746 -31.31 -35.58 -21.11
CA LYS A 746 -31.47 -36.20 -22.43
C LYS A 746 -30.20 -36.17 -23.28
N GLU A 747 -29.23 -35.32 -22.92
CA GLU A 747 -28.00 -35.14 -23.68
C GLU A 747 -26.95 -36.19 -23.31
N LYS A 748 -26.14 -36.58 -24.30
CA LYS A 748 -25.06 -37.55 -24.08
C LYS A 748 -23.84 -36.86 -23.46
N PRO A 749 -23.25 -37.38 -22.37
CA PRO A 749 -22.03 -36.84 -21.82
C PRO A 749 -20.84 -37.08 -22.75
N VAL A 750 -20.05 -36.03 -22.99
CA VAL A 750 -18.78 -36.11 -23.75
C VAL A 750 -17.73 -36.92 -23.00
N THR A 751 -17.07 -37.84 -23.69
CA THR A 751 -15.98 -38.65 -23.13
C THR A 751 -14.59 -38.17 -23.54
N LEU A 752 -14.50 -37.40 -24.64
CA LEU A 752 -13.24 -37.05 -25.32
C LEU A 752 -12.43 -38.27 -25.81
N ASP A 753 -13.06 -39.43 -25.92
CA ASP A 753 -12.50 -40.55 -26.68
C ASP A 753 -12.46 -40.21 -28.17
N ARG A 754 -11.58 -40.87 -28.93
CA ARG A 754 -11.44 -40.59 -30.36
C ARG A 754 -12.71 -40.83 -31.19
N ASN A 755 -13.62 -41.66 -30.68
CA ASN A 755 -14.88 -41.97 -31.33
C ASN A 755 -16.01 -40.99 -30.97
N ASP A 756 -15.78 -40.11 -29.98
CA ASP A 756 -16.72 -39.08 -29.54
C ASP A 756 -16.86 -37.97 -30.60
N ASP A 757 -18.08 -37.48 -30.83
CA ASP A 757 -18.34 -36.49 -31.87
C ASP A 757 -17.75 -35.12 -31.51
N TYR A 758 -17.73 -34.78 -30.22
CA TYR A 758 -17.09 -33.56 -29.73
C TYR A 758 -15.56 -33.62 -29.88
N TYR A 759 -14.96 -34.81 -29.73
CA TYR A 759 -13.53 -34.99 -30.02
C TYR A 759 -13.21 -34.66 -31.49
N LYS A 760 -14.01 -35.18 -32.43
CA LYS A 760 -13.81 -34.93 -33.87
C LYS A 760 -13.92 -33.44 -34.20
N LEU A 761 -14.80 -32.71 -33.51
CA LEU A 761 -14.98 -31.26 -33.67
C LEU A 761 -13.73 -30.44 -33.30
N VAL A 762 -12.82 -30.95 -32.46
CA VAL A 762 -11.65 -30.17 -31.96
C VAL A 762 -10.30 -30.81 -32.27
N ASN A 763 -10.28 -32.05 -32.79
CA ASN A 763 -9.08 -32.82 -33.06
C ASN A 763 -8.14 -32.12 -34.05
N ASP A 764 -8.66 -31.59 -35.15
CA ASP A 764 -7.86 -31.04 -36.24
C ASP A 764 -7.09 -29.79 -35.80
N LEU A 765 -7.71 -28.94 -34.97
CA LEU A 765 -7.03 -27.83 -34.29
C LEU A 765 -5.89 -28.34 -33.40
N CYS A 766 -6.13 -29.36 -32.58
CA CYS A 766 -5.15 -29.87 -31.61
C CYS A 766 -3.97 -30.59 -32.29
N GLU A 767 -4.23 -31.28 -33.40
CA GLU A 767 -3.20 -31.90 -34.26
C GLU A 767 -2.26 -30.85 -34.88
N ASN A 768 -2.79 -29.66 -35.21
CA ASN A 768 -1.99 -28.54 -35.72
C ASN A 768 -1.16 -27.83 -34.63
N LEU A 769 -1.53 -27.98 -33.34
CA LEU A 769 -0.85 -27.37 -32.19
C LEU A 769 0.33 -28.20 -31.63
N LYS A 770 0.81 -29.24 -32.33
CA LYS A 770 1.84 -30.20 -31.86
C LYS A 770 3.17 -29.60 -31.36
N LYS A 771 3.48 -28.33 -31.65
CA LYS A 771 4.69 -27.64 -31.14
C LYS A 771 4.30 -26.46 -30.25
N GLU A 772 3.94 -26.73 -29.00
CA GLU A 772 3.77 -25.68 -28.00
C GLU A 772 5.12 -25.29 -27.38
N ILE A 773 5.34 -23.97 -27.26
CA ILE A 773 6.59 -23.38 -26.79
C ILE A 773 6.42 -22.84 -25.37
N VAL A 774 7.42 -23.08 -24.51
CA VAL A 774 7.50 -22.52 -23.14
C VAL A 774 8.72 -21.61 -23.02
N ALA A 775 8.57 -20.45 -22.37
CA ALA A 775 9.69 -19.55 -22.14
C ALA A 775 10.78 -20.17 -21.22
N PRO A 776 12.07 -19.81 -21.39
CA PRO A 776 13.14 -20.19 -20.48
C PRO A 776 12.84 -19.77 -19.04
N GLY A 777 13.21 -20.61 -18.05
CA GLY A 777 12.76 -20.44 -16.65
C GLY A 777 13.27 -19.20 -15.97
N GLU A 778 14.50 -18.80 -16.30
CA GLU A 778 15.14 -17.58 -15.80
C GLU A 778 14.37 -16.30 -16.18
N LYS A 779 13.49 -16.35 -17.18
CA LYS A 779 12.66 -15.21 -17.63
C LYS A 779 11.24 -15.23 -17.06
N ILE A 780 10.84 -16.28 -16.35
CA ILE A 780 9.49 -16.38 -15.79
C ILE A 780 9.52 -15.95 -14.32
N ASN A 781 8.83 -14.84 -14.04
CA ASN A 781 8.54 -14.42 -12.67
C ASN A 781 7.04 -14.66 -12.41
N PRO A 782 6.66 -15.64 -11.57
CA PRO A 782 5.27 -15.97 -11.28
C PRO A 782 4.42 -14.79 -10.78
N GLU A 783 5.01 -13.88 -10.00
CA GLU A 783 4.31 -12.69 -9.50
C GLU A 783 3.97 -11.73 -10.64
N LYS A 784 4.93 -11.49 -11.55
CA LYS A 784 4.70 -10.65 -12.75
C LYS A 784 3.71 -11.28 -13.73
N GLU A 785 3.75 -12.60 -13.92
CA GLU A 785 2.79 -13.30 -14.77
C GLU A 785 1.38 -13.24 -14.18
N ARG A 786 1.24 -13.41 -12.86
CA ARG A 786 -0.03 -13.20 -12.16
C ARG A 786 -0.55 -11.78 -12.36
N GLU A 787 0.28 -10.76 -12.16
CA GLU A 787 -0.12 -9.37 -12.38
C GLU A 787 -0.60 -9.13 -13.82
N LYS A 788 0.08 -9.68 -14.84
CA LYS A 788 -0.36 -9.60 -16.24
C LYS A 788 -1.73 -10.25 -16.45
N MET A 789 -1.97 -11.42 -15.85
CA MET A 789 -3.28 -12.09 -15.95
C MET A 789 -4.38 -11.26 -15.27
N LEU A 790 -4.11 -10.67 -14.11
CA LEU A 790 -5.06 -9.82 -13.40
C LEU A 790 -5.34 -8.52 -14.18
N LYS A 791 -4.32 -7.91 -14.80
CA LYS A 791 -4.49 -6.76 -15.71
C LYS A 791 -5.42 -7.07 -16.88
N LYS A 792 -5.22 -8.21 -17.54
CA LYS A 792 -6.12 -8.66 -18.61
C LYS A 792 -7.56 -8.87 -18.13
N ARG A 793 -7.75 -9.32 -16.89
CA ARG A 793 -9.09 -9.43 -16.29
C ARG A 793 -9.71 -8.05 -16.07
N ASP A 794 -8.93 -7.10 -15.54
CA ASP A 794 -9.37 -5.71 -15.39
C ASP A 794 -9.75 -5.08 -16.73
N GLU A 795 -8.95 -5.30 -17.79
CA GLU A 795 -9.25 -4.86 -19.16
C GLU A 795 -10.56 -5.48 -19.69
N ASN A 796 -10.78 -6.77 -19.47
CA ASN A 796 -12.00 -7.45 -19.88
C ASN A 796 -13.24 -6.94 -19.12
N ASP A 797 -13.14 -6.73 -17.81
CA ASP A 797 -14.24 -6.22 -16.99
C ASP A 797 -14.63 -4.81 -17.43
N LYS A 798 -13.67 -3.97 -17.84
CA LYS A 798 -13.92 -2.65 -18.43
C LYS A 798 -14.74 -2.75 -19.72
N LEU A 799 -14.44 -3.72 -20.59
CA LEU A 799 -15.16 -3.93 -21.87
C LEU A 799 -16.60 -4.44 -21.67
N MET A 800 -16.82 -5.30 -20.68
CA MET A 800 -18.12 -5.97 -20.44
C MET A 800 -19.16 -5.09 -19.73
N SER A 801 -18.73 -4.03 -19.02
CA SER A 801 -19.59 -3.16 -18.22
C SER A 801 -20.71 -2.41 -18.98
N LYS A 802 -20.77 -2.51 -20.32
CA LYS A 802 -21.68 -1.72 -21.18
C LYS A 802 -23.03 -2.37 -21.53
N LYS A 803 -23.32 -3.64 -21.19
CA LYS A 803 -24.66 -4.26 -21.42
C LYS A 803 -24.99 -5.35 -20.39
N LYS A 804 -25.92 -5.08 -19.45
CA LYS A 804 -26.56 -6.14 -18.64
C LYS A 804 -27.71 -6.75 -19.44
N ILE A 805 -27.52 -7.97 -19.91
CA ILE A 805 -28.57 -8.76 -20.58
C ILE A 805 -29.31 -9.52 -19.49
N ASN A 806 -30.63 -9.40 -19.45
CA ASN A 806 -31.47 -10.15 -18.52
C ASN A 806 -31.37 -11.65 -18.87
N PRO A 807 -30.94 -12.53 -17.94
CA PRO A 807 -30.81 -13.96 -18.21
C PRO A 807 -32.10 -14.63 -18.70
N ASN A 808 -33.25 -14.10 -18.28
CA ASN A 808 -34.57 -14.63 -18.65
C ASN A 808 -35.01 -14.19 -20.06
N GLU A 809 -34.31 -13.23 -20.68
CA GLU A 809 -34.50 -12.81 -22.07
C GLU A 809 -33.56 -13.58 -23.03
N LEU A 810 -32.69 -14.43 -22.51
CA LEU A 810 -31.80 -15.26 -23.33
C LEU A 810 -32.58 -16.42 -23.98
N PRO A 811 -32.12 -16.93 -25.14
CA PRO A 811 -32.69 -18.13 -25.75
C PRO A 811 -32.71 -19.32 -24.79
N GLU A 812 -33.70 -20.22 -24.95
CA GLU A 812 -33.91 -21.38 -24.08
C GLU A 812 -32.65 -22.27 -23.99
N GLU A 813 -31.92 -22.39 -25.10
CA GLU A 813 -30.67 -23.13 -25.20
C GLU A 813 -29.62 -22.58 -24.22
N ILE A 814 -29.52 -21.25 -24.11
CA ILE A 814 -28.58 -20.58 -23.20
C ILE A 814 -29.07 -20.68 -21.75
N GLN A 815 -30.38 -20.59 -21.52
CA GLN A 815 -30.95 -20.80 -20.18
C GLN A 815 -30.67 -22.21 -19.66
N ASN A 816 -30.80 -23.24 -20.50
CA ASN A 816 -30.50 -24.63 -20.14
C ASN A 816 -29.02 -24.87 -19.82
N MET A 817 -28.11 -24.25 -20.57
CA MET A 817 -26.67 -24.26 -20.24
C MET A 817 -26.41 -23.55 -18.90
N ASN A 818 -27.01 -22.37 -18.69
CA ASN A 818 -26.87 -21.62 -17.44
C ASN A 818 -27.42 -22.42 -16.25
N LYS A 819 -28.57 -23.08 -16.40
CA LYS A 819 -29.14 -23.97 -15.38
C LYS A 819 -28.13 -25.05 -14.97
N SER A 820 -27.52 -25.72 -15.94
CA SER A 820 -26.52 -26.76 -15.70
C SER A 820 -25.28 -26.23 -14.97
N LEU A 821 -24.74 -25.10 -15.42
CA LEU A 821 -23.56 -24.47 -14.81
C LEU A 821 -23.83 -23.96 -13.39
N ARG A 822 -25.00 -23.38 -13.14
CA ARG A 822 -25.41 -22.91 -11.81
C ARG A 822 -25.69 -24.07 -10.84
N SER A 823 -26.28 -25.17 -11.32
CA SER A 823 -26.41 -26.40 -10.51
C SER A 823 -25.05 -26.95 -10.08
N ILE A 824 -24.05 -26.96 -10.97
CA ILE A 824 -22.66 -27.36 -10.62
C ILE A 824 -22.07 -26.43 -9.57
N GLU A 825 -22.30 -25.11 -9.66
CA GLU A 825 -21.85 -24.13 -8.67
C GLU A 825 -22.49 -24.38 -7.29
N VAL A 826 -23.82 -24.50 -7.20
CA VAL A 826 -24.53 -24.72 -5.94
C VAL A 826 -24.11 -26.04 -5.28
N VAL A 827 -24.15 -27.15 -6.02
CA VAL A 827 -23.78 -28.47 -5.48
C VAL A 827 -22.30 -28.52 -5.10
N GLY A 828 -21.42 -27.89 -5.88
CA GLY A 828 -20.00 -27.78 -5.56
C GLY A 828 -19.73 -27.07 -4.23
N GLN A 829 -20.50 -26.01 -3.93
CA GLN A 829 -20.42 -25.32 -2.64
C GLN A 829 -20.87 -26.22 -1.49
N ILE A 830 -21.95 -26.99 -1.65
CA ILE A 830 -22.39 -27.95 -0.63
C ILE A 830 -21.27 -28.95 -0.31
N VAL A 831 -20.64 -29.53 -1.34
CA VAL A 831 -19.55 -30.50 -1.18
C VAL A 831 -18.36 -29.87 -0.43
N LYS A 832 -17.91 -28.67 -0.84
CA LYS A 832 -16.78 -27.98 -0.17
C LYS A 832 -17.05 -27.68 1.29
N ASN A 833 -18.26 -27.19 1.57
CA ASN A 833 -18.67 -26.75 2.90
C ASN A 833 -18.93 -27.91 3.86
N ARG A 834 -19.32 -29.08 3.33
CA ARG A 834 -19.75 -30.23 4.14
C ARG A 834 -18.92 -31.48 3.93
N GLN A 835 -17.72 -31.36 3.35
CA GLN A 835 -16.81 -32.50 3.16
C GLN A 835 -16.44 -33.24 4.46
N GLY A 836 -16.53 -32.57 5.62
CA GLY A 836 -16.29 -33.15 6.95
C GLY A 836 -17.54 -33.72 7.64
N SER A 837 -18.74 -33.45 7.12
CA SER A 837 -20.01 -33.86 7.74
C SER A 837 -20.89 -34.74 6.86
N LEU A 838 -20.67 -34.77 5.54
CA LEU A 838 -21.36 -35.68 4.62
C LEU A 838 -20.68 -37.05 4.52
N PRO A 839 -21.44 -38.14 4.37
CA PRO A 839 -20.89 -39.44 4.02
C PRO A 839 -20.06 -39.40 2.73
N LYS A 840 -18.96 -40.15 2.70
CA LYS A 840 -18.08 -40.25 1.51
C LYS A 840 -18.85 -40.69 0.26
N THR A 841 -19.85 -41.57 0.42
CA THR A 841 -20.70 -42.06 -0.67
C THR A 841 -21.56 -40.95 -1.28
N GLU A 842 -22.08 -40.04 -0.47
CA GLU A 842 -22.86 -38.88 -0.93
C GLU A 842 -21.96 -37.87 -1.67
N ILE A 843 -20.81 -37.53 -1.09
CA ILE A 843 -19.81 -36.66 -1.73
C ILE A 843 -19.44 -37.21 -3.11
N LYS A 844 -19.18 -38.51 -3.19
CA LYS A 844 -18.83 -39.18 -4.44
C LYS A 844 -19.97 -39.10 -5.46
N SER A 845 -21.21 -39.34 -5.04
CA SER A 845 -22.40 -39.23 -5.89
C SER A 845 -22.58 -37.81 -6.44
N MET A 846 -22.46 -36.79 -5.59
CA MET A 846 -22.57 -35.38 -5.98
C MET A 846 -21.46 -34.97 -6.96
N VAL A 847 -20.21 -35.37 -6.70
CA VAL A 847 -19.08 -35.06 -7.60
C VAL A 847 -19.22 -35.77 -8.94
N LYS A 848 -19.64 -37.03 -8.95
CA LYS A 848 -19.92 -37.77 -10.19
C LYS A 848 -21.04 -37.10 -10.99
N GLY A 849 -22.13 -36.72 -10.34
CA GLY A 849 -23.23 -35.98 -10.98
C GLY A 849 -22.75 -34.65 -11.59
N MET A 850 -21.83 -33.94 -10.94
CA MET A 850 -21.25 -32.71 -11.49
C MET A 850 -20.41 -32.98 -12.76
N TYR A 851 -19.67 -34.08 -12.81
CA TYR A 851 -18.89 -34.47 -13.99
C TYR A 851 -19.85 -34.78 -15.15
N GLU A 852 -20.86 -35.61 -14.91
CA GLU A 852 -21.87 -35.98 -15.91
C GLU A 852 -22.62 -34.75 -16.43
N THR A 853 -23.12 -33.87 -15.56
CA THR A 853 -23.80 -32.63 -15.99
C THR A 853 -22.88 -31.71 -16.80
N ALA A 854 -21.62 -31.57 -16.41
CA ALA A 854 -20.67 -30.78 -17.17
C ALA A 854 -20.38 -31.38 -18.55
N PHE A 855 -20.20 -32.69 -18.64
CA PHE A 855 -19.96 -33.38 -19.90
C PHE A 855 -21.18 -33.33 -20.83
N ARG A 856 -22.39 -33.38 -20.26
CA ARG A 856 -23.66 -33.15 -20.99
C ARG A 856 -23.75 -31.71 -21.51
N THR A 857 -23.34 -30.73 -20.69
CA THR A 857 -23.29 -29.32 -21.10
C THR A 857 -22.34 -29.08 -22.28
N ILE A 858 -21.17 -29.74 -22.27
CA ILE A 858 -20.21 -29.68 -23.38
C ILE A 858 -20.79 -30.33 -24.64
N GLY A 859 -21.42 -31.51 -24.50
CA GLY A 859 -22.08 -32.21 -25.60
C GLY A 859 -23.17 -31.37 -26.25
N TYR A 860 -24.06 -30.79 -25.42
CA TYR A 860 -25.13 -29.90 -25.85
C TYR A 860 -24.61 -28.66 -26.60
N PHE A 861 -23.51 -28.07 -26.15
CA PHE A 861 -22.89 -26.97 -26.90
C PHE A 861 -22.34 -27.44 -28.25
N GLY A 862 -21.74 -28.63 -28.30
CA GLY A 862 -21.24 -29.22 -29.55
C GLY A 862 -22.35 -29.39 -30.59
N THR A 863 -23.51 -29.92 -30.19
CA THR A 863 -24.66 -30.11 -31.08
C THR A 863 -25.22 -28.79 -31.59
N LEU A 864 -25.31 -27.77 -30.72
CA LEU A 864 -25.72 -26.40 -31.11
C LEU A 864 -24.76 -25.78 -32.14
N ILE A 865 -23.46 -25.90 -31.92
CA ILE A 865 -22.46 -25.36 -32.84
C ILE A 865 -22.51 -26.07 -34.20
N GLU A 866 -22.72 -27.39 -34.22
CA GLU A 866 -22.81 -28.15 -35.46
C GLU A 866 -24.04 -27.76 -36.30
N SER A 867 -25.19 -27.49 -35.65
CA SER A 867 -26.39 -27.01 -36.33
C SER A 867 -26.24 -25.60 -36.90
N GLU A 868 -25.61 -24.68 -36.15
CA GLU A 868 -25.40 -23.28 -36.57
C GLU A 868 -24.32 -23.14 -37.65
N LYS A 869 -23.31 -24.02 -37.62
CA LYS A 869 -22.19 -24.01 -38.58
C LYS A 869 -22.65 -24.11 -40.02
N HIS A 870 -23.64 -24.96 -40.29
CA HIS A 870 -24.18 -25.14 -41.64
C HIS A 870 -24.85 -23.87 -42.16
N GLN A 871 -25.63 -23.20 -41.32
CA GLN A 871 -26.30 -21.93 -41.66
C GLN A 871 -25.30 -20.79 -41.88
N LEU A 872 -24.31 -20.65 -40.99
CA LEU A 872 -23.30 -19.60 -41.11
C LEU A 872 -22.45 -19.75 -42.38
N ILE A 873 -22.08 -20.98 -42.77
CA ILE A 873 -21.33 -21.23 -44.00
C ILE A 873 -22.15 -20.78 -45.21
N GLU A 874 -23.44 -21.11 -45.27
CA GLU A 874 -24.30 -20.68 -46.38
C GLU A 874 -24.39 -19.16 -46.47
N ASP A 875 -24.58 -18.48 -45.33
CA ASP A 875 -24.76 -17.03 -45.28
C ASP A 875 -23.48 -16.26 -45.63
N VAL A 876 -22.33 -16.72 -45.16
CA VAL A 876 -21.03 -16.11 -45.48
C VAL A 876 -20.65 -16.37 -46.94
N VAL A 877 -20.93 -17.57 -47.48
CA VAL A 877 -20.67 -17.88 -48.90
C VAL A 877 -21.57 -17.08 -49.84
N LYS A 878 -22.84 -16.84 -49.46
CA LYS A 878 -23.77 -15.97 -50.22
C LYS A 878 -23.32 -14.50 -50.25
N ASN A 879 -22.61 -14.03 -49.22
CA ASN A 879 -22.21 -12.62 -49.05
C ASN A 879 -20.70 -12.36 -49.21
N LYS A 880 -19.95 -13.27 -49.85
CA LYS A 880 -18.49 -13.14 -49.98
C LYS A 880 -18.07 -11.97 -50.88
N LYS A 881 -16.90 -11.40 -50.60
CA LYS A 881 -16.27 -10.37 -51.45
C LYS A 881 -15.58 -11.02 -52.67
N GLU A 882 -15.47 -10.29 -53.78
CA GLU A 882 -14.66 -10.74 -54.94
C GLU A 882 -13.21 -10.98 -54.50
N GLY A 883 -12.72 -12.21 -54.68
CA GLY A 883 -11.35 -12.62 -54.36
C GLY A 883 -11.21 -13.70 -53.29
N ASP A 884 -12.21 -13.92 -52.43
CA ASP A 884 -12.18 -15.01 -51.44
C ASP A 884 -12.67 -16.34 -52.04
N THR A 885 -11.89 -17.41 -51.85
CA THR A 885 -12.31 -18.76 -52.25
C THR A 885 -13.25 -19.38 -51.21
N ASN A 886 -14.21 -20.20 -51.67
CA ASN A 886 -15.15 -20.88 -50.75
C ASN A 886 -14.41 -21.79 -49.75
N ASP A 887 -13.28 -22.36 -50.15
CA ASP A 887 -12.48 -23.25 -49.30
C ASP A 887 -11.72 -22.49 -48.20
N GLU A 888 -11.25 -21.27 -48.47
CA GLU A 888 -10.62 -20.42 -47.45
C GLU A 888 -11.62 -19.93 -46.41
N ILE A 889 -12.84 -19.60 -46.84
CA ILE A 889 -13.94 -19.20 -45.95
C ILE A 889 -14.32 -20.38 -45.04
N LYS A 890 -14.54 -21.57 -45.62
CA LYS A 890 -14.85 -22.79 -44.85
C LYS A 890 -13.78 -23.09 -43.82
N LYS A 891 -12.50 -23.08 -44.20
CA LYS A 891 -11.38 -23.31 -43.26
C LYS A 891 -11.33 -22.30 -42.11
N LYS A 892 -11.61 -21.02 -42.36
CA LYS A 892 -11.66 -19.99 -41.30
C LYS A 892 -12.83 -20.22 -40.34
N ILE A 893 -14.00 -20.58 -40.88
CA ILE A 893 -15.19 -20.89 -40.08
C ILE A 893 -14.98 -22.17 -39.27
N ASP A 894 -14.42 -23.22 -39.88
CA ASP A 894 -14.04 -24.47 -39.21
C ASP A 894 -13.10 -24.18 -38.05
N SER A 895 -12.03 -23.42 -38.29
CA SER A 895 -11.07 -23.04 -37.26
C SER A 895 -11.70 -22.19 -36.15
N PHE A 896 -12.63 -21.29 -36.49
CA PHE A 896 -13.37 -20.50 -35.49
C PHE A 896 -14.21 -21.38 -34.57
N PHE A 897 -14.96 -22.34 -35.13
CA PHE A 897 -15.78 -23.26 -34.34
C PHE A 897 -14.93 -24.24 -33.54
N GLU A 898 -13.85 -24.78 -34.10
CA GLU A 898 -12.88 -25.62 -33.37
C GLU A 898 -12.31 -24.89 -32.15
N VAL A 899 -11.85 -23.65 -32.32
CA VAL A 899 -11.30 -22.81 -31.24
C VAL A 899 -12.37 -22.49 -30.20
N THR A 900 -13.58 -22.15 -30.65
CA THR A 900 -14.70 -21.81 -29.76
C THR A 900 -15.12 -23.02 -28.92
N SER A 901 -15.23 -24.20 -29.54
CA SER A 901 -15.54 -25.46 -28.85
C SER A 901 -14.45 -25.84 -27.86
N LEU A 902 -13.18 -25.80 -28.24
CA LEU A 902 -12.09 -26.08 -27.29
C LEU A 902 -12.12 -25.10 -26.10
N ASN A 903 -12.35 -23.81 -26.35
CA ASN A 903 -12.46 -22.81 -25.29
C ASN A 903 -13.68 -23.04 -24.39
N PHE A 904 -14.81 -23.45 -24.95
CA PHE A 904 -16.01 -23.78 -24.17
C PHE A 904 -15.79 -25.01 -23.28
N CYS A 905 -15.18 -26.07 -23.83
CA CYS A 905 -14.79 -27.25 -23.06
C CYS A 905 -13.88 -26.88 -21.87
N LEU A 906 -12.83 -26.08 -22.12
CA LEU A 906 -11.93 -25.58 -21.08
C LEU A 906 -12.64 -24.67 -20.07
N PHE A 907 -13.60 -23.87 -20.51
CA PHE A 907 -14.43 -23.03 -19.64
C PHE A 907 -15.28 -23.89 -18.70
N VAL A 908 -15.98 -24.91 -19.21
CA VAL A 908 -16.80 -25.81 -18.40
C VAL A 908 -15.92 -26.60 -17.43
N PHE A 909 -14.77 -27.13 -17.86
CA PHE A 909 -13.80 -27.77 -16.96
C PHE A 909 -13.34 -26.81 -15.86
N SER A 910 -12.98 -25.57 -16.22
CA SER A 910 -12.62 -24.55 -15.25
C SER A 910 -13.76 -24.23 -14.27
N LYS A 911 -15.02 -24.32 -14.70
CA LYS A 911 -16.19 -24.11 -13.83
C LYS A 911 -16.27 -25.21 -12.78
N ILE A 912 -16.22 -26.49 -13.15
CA ILE A 912 -16.25 -27.58 -12.16
C ILE A 912 -15.04 -27.49 -11.20
N ILE A 913 -13.84 -27.24 -11.74
CA ILE A 913 -12.61 -27.12 -10.93
C ILE A 913 -12.77 -26.03 -9.87
N LYS A 914 -13.34 -24.87 -10.23
CA LYS A 914 -13.59 -23.78 -9.29
C LYS A 914 -14.73 -24.09 -8.33
N SER A 915 -15.76 -24.83 -8.74
CA SER A 915 -16.91 -25.17 -7.90
C SER A 915 -16.57 -26.17 -6.80
N VAL A 916 -15.88 -27.28 -7.11
CA VAL A 916 -15.65 -28.38 -6.14
C VAL A 916 -14.17 -28.67 -5.82
N GLY A 917 -13.23 -28.17 -6.61
CA GLY A 917 -11.81 -28.49 -6.43
C GLY A 917 -11.30 -28.11 -5.04
N ASN A 918 -10.72 -29.10 -4.33
CA ASN A 918 -10.09 -28.96 -3.03
C ASN A 918 -9.03 -30.07 -2.84
N LYS A 919 -7.95 -29.77 -2.13
CA LYS A 919 -6.86 -30.71 -1.80
C LYS A 919 -7.35 -31.91 -0.98
N GLU A 920 -8.31 -31.70 -0.07
CA GLU A 920 -8.88 -32.76 0.79
C GLU A 920 -9.69 -33.82 -0.01
N LEU A 921 -10.22 -33.45 -1.17
CA LEU A 921 -11.07 -34.31 -2.00
C LEU A 921 -10.30 -35.06 -3.10
N ARG A 922 -8.96 -34.98 -3.10
CA ARG A 922 -8.10 -35.67 -4.08
C ARG A 922 -8.41 -37.17 -4.24
N PRO A 923 -8.61 -37.96 -3.16
CA PRO A 923 -8.95 -39.38 -3.31
C PRO A 923 -10.27 -39.60 -4.04
N ALA A 924 -11.27 -38.75 -3.79
CA ALA A 924 -12.58 -38.84 -4.44
C ALA A 924 -12.48 -38.53 -5.94
N PHE A 925 -11.73 -37.50 -6.34
CA PHE A 925 -11.53 -37.18 -7.76
C PHE A 925 -10.80 -38.29 -8.53
N THR A 926 -9.82 -38.92 -7.88
CA THR A 926 -9.06 -40.03 -8.48
C THR A 926 -9.98 -41.24 -8.70
N GLN A 927 -10.71 -41.64 -7.65
CA GLN A 927 -11.65 -42.76 -7.73
C GLN A 927 -12.75 -42.54 -8.79
N ILE A 928 -13.29 -41.32 -8.90
CA ILE A 928 -14.34 -41.01 -9.89
C ILE A 928 -13.79 -41.07 -11.31
N ALA A 929 -12.56 -40.57 -11.54
CA ALA A 929 -11.93 -40.67 -12.84
C ALA A 929 -11.70 -42.13 -13.25
N ASP A 930 -11.25 -42.98 -12.32
CA ASP A 930 -11.04 -44.41 -12.55
C ASP A 930 -12.36 -45.13 -12.85
N GLU A 931 -13.43 -44.80 -12.13
CA GLU A 931 -14.77 -45.40 -12.33
C GLU A 931 -15.45 -44.98 -13.63
N MET A 932 -15.28 -43.73 -14.05
CA MET A 932 -15.81 -43.26 -15.33
C MET A 932 -14.97 -43.79 -16.51
N GLY A 933 -13.65 -43.91 -16.33
CA GLY A 933 -12.74 -44.49 -17.33
C GLY A 933 -12.56 -43.67 -18.61
N THR A 934 -13.05 -42.42 -18.67
CA THR A 934 -12.99 -41.58 -19.87
C THR A 934 -11.83 -40.57 -19.84
N PRO A 935 -11.27 -40.16 -21.00
CA PRO A 935 -10.29 -39.09 -21.08
C PRO A 935 -10.78 -37.79 -20.44
N ALA A 936 -12.04 -37.40 -20.64
CA ALA A 936 -12.63 -36.21 -20.02
C ALA A 936 -12.56 -36.25 -18.49
N ALA A 937 -12.95 -37.37 -17.87
CA ALA A 937 -12.92 -37.52 -16.41
C ALA A 937 -11.48 -37.47 -15.86
N LYS A 938 -10.54 -38.16 -16.52
CA LYS A 938 -9.12 -38.15 -16.15
C LYS A 938 -8.51 -36.73 -16.23
N LEU A 939 -8.81 -35.99 -17.30
CA LEU A 939 -8.32 -34.63 -17.51
C LEU A 939 -8.86 -33.63 -16.49
N VAL A 940 -10.16 -33.71 -16.17
CA VAL A 940 -10.78 -32.85 -15.16
C VAL A 940 -10.21 -33.16 -13.78
N SER A 941 -10.13 -34.43 -13.38
CA SER A 941 -9.56 -34.82 -12.09
C SER A 941 -8.09 -34.41 -11.95
N PHE A 942 -7.27 -34.62 -12.98
CA PHE A 942 -5.87 -34.17 -13.00
C PHE A 942 -5.78 -32.64 -12.88
N SER A 943 -6.62 -31.91 -13.61
CA SER A 943 -6.65 -30.45 -13.54
C SER A 943 -7.10 -29.93 -12.18
N MET A 944 -8.06 -30.60 -11.52
CA MET A 944 -8.47 -30.30 -10.14
C MET A 944 -7.31 -30.50 -9.17
N ILE A 945 -6.65 -31.67 -9.21
CA ILE A 945 -5.55 -32.00 -8.29
C ILE A 945 -4.41 -30.98 -8.46
N THR A 946 -4.01 -30.71 -9.70
CA THR A 946 -2.87 -29.81 -10.00
C THR A 946 -3.19 -28.31 -9.88
N CYS A 947 -4.47 -27.93 -9.70
CA CYS A 947 -4.87 -26.56 -9.35
C CYS A 947 -4.64 -26.26 -7.87
N PHE A 948 -4.91 -27.23 -6.99
CA PHE A 948 -4.90 -27.03 -5.54
C PHE A 948 -3.72 -27.73 -4.83
N SER A 949 -2.84 -28.37 -5.60
CA SER A 949 -1.61 -29.00 -5.11
C SER A 949 -0.48 -28.90 -6.15
N ARG A 950 0.76 -29.19 -5.74
CA ARG A 950 1.90 -29.25 -6.66
C ARG A 950 1.71 -30.41 -7.64
N ILE A 951 2.17 -30.25 -8.88
CA ILE A 951 2.22 -31.35 -9.83
C ILE A 951 3.19 -32.40 -9.30
N ALA A 952 2.66 -33.58 -8.97
CA ALA A 952 3.50 -34.74 -8.73
C ALA A 952 3.92 -35.31 -10.09
N ILE A 953 5.23 -35.39 -10.31
CA ILE A 953 5.80 -35.89 -11.58
C ILE A 953 5.29 -37.30 -11.91
N PRO A 954 5.17 -38.26 -10.96
CA PRO A 954 4.63 -39.59 -11.26
C PRO A 954 3.19 -39.58 -11.78
N ASP A 955 2.33 -38.71 -11.23
CA ASP A 955 0.94 -38.57 -11.68
C ASP A 955 0.88 -38.01 -13.11
N LEU A 956 1.78 -37.06 -13.43
CA LEU A 956 1.91 -36.49 -14.77
C LEU A 956 2.42 -37.54 -15.78
N GLU A 957 3.42 -38.35 -15.41
CA GLU A 957 3.94 -39.43 -16.26
C GLU A 957 2.84 -40.45 -16.57
N THR A 958 2.07 -40.85 -15.54
CA THR A 958 0.98 -41.82 -15.68
C THR A 958 -0.12 -41.34 -16.64
N ILE A 959 -0.61 -40.11 -16.47
CA ILE A 959 -1.68 -39.58 -17.34
C ILE A 959 -1.19 -39.32 -18.77
N VAL A 960 0.08 -38.92 -18.93
CA VAL A 960 0.67 -38.73 -20.26
C VAL A 960 0.82 -40.08 -20.96
N GLU A 961 1.28 -41.13 -20.28
CA GLU A 961 1.40 -42.46 -20.88
C GLU A 961 0.05 -43.01 -21.34
N ASP A 962 -0.98 -42.85 -20.52
CA ASP A 962 -2.36 -43.30 -20.79
C ASP A 962 -3.02 -42.52 -21.94
N LEU A 963 -2.78 -41.20 -22.06
CA LEU A 963 -3.44 -40.33 -23.04
C LEU A 963 -2.53 -39.84 -24.19
N ARG A 964 -1.30 -40.38 -24.32
CA ARG A 964 -0.28 -39.88 -25.28
C ARG A 964 -0.77 -39.81 -26.72
N ASP A 965 -1.61 -40.77 -27.11
CA ASP A 965 -2.08 -40.90 -28.47
C ASP A 965 -3.38 -40.08 -28.69
N ASN A 966 -3.89 -39.36 -27.69
CA ASN A 966 -5.04 -38.46 -27.80
C ASN A 966 -4.55 -36.99 -27.90
N PRO A 967 -4.53 -36.37 -29.10
CA PRO A 967 -4.00 -35.02 -29.31
C PRO A 967 -4.76 -33.94 -28.54
N VAL A 968 -6.09 -34.09 -28.41
CA VAL A 968 -6.95 -33.18 -27.66
C VAL A 968 -6.59 -33.22 -26.17
N ALA A 969 -6.49 -34.43 -25.61
CA ALA A 969 -6.07 -34.63 -24.23
C ALA A 969 -4.65 -34.08 -23.97
N MET A 970 -3.71 -34.38 -24.86
CA MET A 970 -2.33 -33.88 -24.74
C MET A 970 -2.25 -32.35 -24.84
N SER A 971 -3.09 -31.71 -25.65
CA SER A 971 -3.21 -30.24 -25.71
C SER A 971 -3.67 -29.66 -24.37
N ILE A 972 -4.71 -30.26 -23.76
CA ILE A 972 -5.23 -29.85 -22.45
C ILE A 972 -4.18 -30.05 -21.34
N ILE A 973 -3.47 -31.19 -21.32
CA ILE A 973 -2.38 -31.47 -20.36
C ILE A 973 -1.27 -30.43 -20.49
N ARG A 974 -0.81 -30.15 -21.72
CA ARG A 974 0.25 -29.14 -21.96
C ARG A 974 -0.17 -27.74 -21.55
N ALA A 975 -1.41 -27.34 -21.85
CA ALA A 975 -1.97 -26.06 -21.39
C ALA A 975 -1.99 -25.97 -19.86
N ARG A 976 -2.38 -27.04 -19.17
CA ARG A 976 -2.37 -27.12 -17.70
C ARG A 976 -0.96 -27.02 -17.11
N VAL A 977 -0.01 -27.78 -17.66
CA VAL A 977 1.40 -27.75 -17.25
C VAL A 977 2.02 -26.37 -17.49
N ARG A 978 1.78 -25.76 -18.66
CA ARG A 978 2.23 -24.40 -18.96
C ARG A 978 1.69 -23.41 -17.93
N SER A 979 0.39 -23.47 -17.63
CA SER A 979 -0.21 -22.63 -16.60
C SER A 979 0.44 -22.83 -15.23
N TYR A 980 0.73 -24.07 -14.83
CA TYR A 980 1.42 -24.36 -13.57
C TYR A 980 2.83 -23.75 -13.52
N LEU A 981 3.63 -23.90 -14.57
CA LEU A 981 5.00 -23.40 -14.64
C LEU A 981 5.10 -21.87 -14.66
N TYR A 982 4.10 -21.19 -15.23
CA TYR A 982 4.06 -19.72 -15.27
C TYR A 982 3.59 -19.11 -13.95
N ASN A 983 2.83 -19.87 -13.16
CA ASN A 983 2.18 -19.37 -11.95
C ASN A 983 2.84 -19.84 -10.64
N ASN A 984 3.89 -20.65 -10.69
CA ASN A 984 4.56 -21.18 -9.50
C ASN A 984 6.09 -21.13 -9.65
N HIS A 985 6.77 -20.89 -8.54
CA HIS A 985 8.20 -21.10 -8.39
C HIS A 985 8.47 -22.60 -8.32
N VAL A 986 9.06 -23.13 -9.38
CA VAL A 986 9.42 -24.55 -9.52
C VAL A 986 10.93 -24.66 -9.60
N ALA A 987 11.51 -25.60 -8.85
CA ALA A 987 12.95 -25.85 -8.90
C ALA A 987 13.38 -26.24 -10.33
N PHE A 988 14.60 -25.83 -10.72
CA PHE A 988 15.10 -26.04 -12.09
C PHE A 988 15.00 -27.51 -12.56
N ASN A 989 15.42 -28.45 -11.70
CA ASN A 989 15.38 -29.89 -12.01
C ASN A 989 13.95 -30.40 -12.25
N ASP A 990 13.01 -30.05 -11.37
CA ASP A 990 11.61 -30.47 -11.49
C ASP A 990 10.96 -29.84 -12.73
N ARG A 991 11.28 -28.58 -13.03
CA ARG A 991 10.81 -27.88 -14.21
C ARG A 991 11.27 -28.55 -15.50
N GLN A 992 12.54 -28.94 -15.59
CA GLN A 992 13.06 -29.63 -16.76
C GLN A 992 12.41 -31.00 -16.95
N LYS A 993 12.22 -31.76 -15.87
CA LYS A 993 11.50 -33.04 -15.90
C LYS A 993 10.07 -32.86 -16.42
N ILE A 994 9.31 -31.93 -15.83
CA ILE A 994 7.93 -31.63 -16.25
C ILE A 994 7.85 -31.27 -17.74
N ILE A 995 8.74 -30.40 -18.23
CA ILE A 995 8.78 -29.98 -19.64
C ILE A 995 9.03 -31.17 -20.57
N ASN A 996 9.98 -32.04 -20.20
CA ASN A 996 10.32 -33.22 -20.98
C ASN A 996 9.16 -34.22 -21.02
N THR A 997 8.49 -34.47 -19.89
CA THR A 997 7.36 -35.42 -19.81
C THR A 997 6.24 -35.09 -20.80
N VAL A 998 5.93 -33.81 -21.00
CA VAL A 998 4.84 -33.38 -21.92
C VAL A 998 5.31 -32.98 -23.32
N ASN A 999 6.60 -33.17 -23.64
CA ASN A 999 7.23 -32.77 -24.90
C ASN A 999 7.03 -31.27 -25.25
N LEU A 1000 7.20 -30.37 -24.27
CA LEU A 1000 7.18 -28.92 -24.51
C LEU A 1000 8.54 -28.42 -25.00
N SER A 1001 8.57 -27.60 -26.06
CA SER A 1001 9.83 -27.04 -26.58
C SER A 1001 10.21 -25.75 -25.83
N PRO A 1002 11.42 -25.65 -25.22
CA PRO A 1002 11.91 -24.38 -24.68
C PRO A 1002 12.07 -23.37 -25.83
N ARG A 1003 11.60 -22.13 -25.64
CA ARG A 1003 11.86 -21.05 -26.61
C ARG A 1003 13.36 -20.74 -26.58
N ASP A 1004 14.06 -20.99 -27.68
CA ASP A 1004 15.47 -20.61 -27.82
C ASP A 1004 15.64 -19.12 -27.50
N SER A 1005 16.64 -18.80 -26.69
CA SER A 1005 16.99 -17.45 -26.24
C SER A 1005 17.44 -16.51 -27.37
N GLY A 1006 17.49 -16.99 -28.62
CA GLY A 1006 18.00 -16.25 -29.79
C GLY A 1006 16.99 -15.81 -30.85
N ILE A 1007 15.68 -16.04 -30.70
CA ILE A 1007 14.69 -15.60 -31.72
C ILE A 1007 13.89 -14.41 -31.19
N THR A 1008 14.45 -13.22 -31.38
CA THR A 1008 13.71 -11.97 -31.47
C THR A 1008 12.63 -12.11 -32.55
N ALA A 1009 11.43 -11.62 -32.22
CA ALA A 1009 10.24 -11.60 -33.05
C ALA A 1009 10.50 -11.60 -34.58
N ASN A 1010 10.09 -12.68 -35.26
CA ASN A 1010 9.65 -12.52 -36.63
C ASN A 1010 8.36 -11.72 -36.60
N ARG A 1011 8.52 -10.42 -36.87
CA ARG A 1011 7.51 -9.49 -37.36
C ARG A 1011 6.58 -10.24 -38.32
N LEU A 1012 5.28 -10.15 -38.07
CA LEU A 1012 4.31 -10.06 -39.16
C LEU A 1012 4.77 -8.88 -40.04
N GLN A 1013 5.49 -9.20 -41.12
CA GLN A 1013 5.84 -8.24 -42.14
C GLN A 1013 4.56 -7.75 -42.82
N ASN A 1014 4.37 -6.44 -42.76
CA ASN A 1014 3.84 -5.59 -43.82
C ASN A 1014 3.16 -6.31 -45.00
N LYS A 1015 1.83 -6.31 -45.01
CA LYS A 1015 1.04 -6.32 -46.25
C LYS A 1015 -0.16 -5.38 -46.13
N TYR A 1016 0.11 -4.08 -45.97
CA TYR A 1016 -0.74 -3.02 -46.50
C TYR A 1016 0.14 -1.85 -46.95
N LYS A 1017 0.63 -1.98 -48.19
CA LYS A 1017 1.00 -0.88 -49.09
C LYS A 1017 0.59 -1.28 -50.50
N LYS A 1018 -0.70 -1.10 -50.79
CA LYS A 1018 -1.22 -0.35 -51.93
C LYS A 1018 -2.66 0.00 -51.63
#